data_AF-A0A2T6CQY6-F1
#
_entry.id   AF-A0A2T6CQY6-F1
#
_cell.length_a   1.000
_cell.length_b   1.000
_cell.length_c   1.000
_cell.angle_alpha   90.00
_cell.angle_beta   90.00
_cell.angle_gamma   90.00
#
_symmetry.space_group_name_H-M   'P 1'
#
loop_
_entity.id
_entity.type
_entity.pdbx_description
1 polymer ?
#
loop_
_entity_poly.entity_id
_entity_poly.type
_entity_poly.pdbx_seq_one_letter_code
_entity_poly.pdbx_strand_id
1 'polypeptide(L)'
;MLALAYSFLLFAFWVLVGRAVIAVVFPRLGVLLSWLLSPALGLSVLLLGLMVFNQLGLRLGIVVTPLTLGLAGVSLAILFQRRPIVPWRQIAPFALAVVAALLWAGWPALLTGFDWVSYANDDMANYCLAAQRFLDRGFYEAPTMAELAGRDYSSYYFFMHVADMMRFGAEHLVAWSAALGHVKATQGFMPAIMALALVQLASAGALVLHLGRWRRQAAVAVWVLAGSPLFMLGALYQLIAQVGGVALLIATIALLLRPWATPRRRVMIQYAILPAITASALCIFYPEVTPFAGLVFVGFALIWSLRNRAWPSALLGLAAYTLLGVVILLRHNLISYVSILVVQFNGAMDASNLLLSLFPYFMLPTGFSNFLGWMPIAHDFPEPVVSLSIAAGMLVVALVLLRALRDSWRLAPAALLLLIQFAFAARLFSGANDFGLYKLAMWMQPALAACLAAWIVSLTGRRVVAAGAIVALYLVSAAPTGLYYTQASCGVNAGGLTELRLASRLGLTIPPPADHNAQLTSTIENVVAAKFAGTELRGYPLALVSRDFFWPTTRTDFKDPTWSVRLHPYFEEMSRAAPLITERNRDLITNGVLWGTQLTQPVVNQATASYVSIEPQLSLFNKFHFPTAIGDRDGLFVVEPAATVKNRLLFVHSGLGNHYYLGDRRKISFFQQEPDLYEVSQNFNAIGRFLLLRIENPSPKVYLRIAATRTFITGHTAWDPRAVVHGREDIPLDGLGDGAFNRFVGPLAPQVFEGANYLAIDFKEFPRYIKDRRPGLKRLYNEMVPLDYRRLIGWARDISAIGEDEYLALERPREISNFPRDFAMARGLEFSGMFEDGWISAHATFVIGGAKSGEMVRLRGVVPQIKGSKVGTGTVKISINGQPVGELTAALGSFDWLLPIPNPRSTTAIDLRFSVSGILEAPDERPVSALLEYLGVVAPSATLESDFTHIGAPRLAAPGIDPDGWMLPQAGLMIPAAAQPREILLTFEYPDWGGAKPAHLQAILDGTTPVAPLALVPGTRPELRLRVPASASPVRLQLEATSELTLPAPDSRRRALRLLRATVAPAAKS
;
A
#
# COMPACT_ATOMS: atom_id res chain seq x y z
N MET A 1 -25.74 -7.09 -8.60
CA MET A 1 -26.23 -8.21 -9.46
C MET A 1 -26.02 -7.97 -10.95
N LEU A 2 -26.37 -6.80 -11.50
CA LEU A 2 -26.25 -6.49 -12.93
C LEU A 2 -24.84 -6.68 -13.50
N ALA A 3 -23.79 -6.21 -12.80
CA ALA A 3 -22.41 -6.36 -13.26
C ALA A 3 -21.97 -7.83 -13.42
N LEU A 4 -22.37 -8.73 -12.50
CA LEU A 4 -22.08 -10.17 -12.62
C LEU A 4 -22.86 -10.84 -13.74
N ALA A 5 -24.13 -10.48 -13.91
CA ALA A 5 -24.93 -10.94 -15.04
C ALA A 5 -24.29 -10.49 -16.36
N TYR A 6 -23.77 -9.26 -16.42
CA TYR A 6 -23.04 -8.75 -17.56
C TYR A 6 -21.80 -9.59 -17.87
N SER A 7 -20.93 -9.88 -16.89
CA SER A 7 -19.77 -10.78 -17.07
C SER A 7 -20.17 -12.14 -17.66
N PHE A 8 -21.25 -12.73 -17.15
CA PHE A 8 -21.76 -14.01 -17.63
C PHE A 8 -22.28 -13.91 -19.06
N LEU A 9 -22.96 -12.82 -19.43
CA LEU A 9 -23.45 -12.58 -20.78
C LEU A 9 -22.31 -12.40 -21.78
N LEU A 10 -21.22 -11.71 -21.42
CA LEU A 10 -20.02 -11.62 -22.26
C LEU A 10 -19.42 -13.01 -22.54
N PHE A 11 -19.28 -13.82 -21.48
CA PHE A 11 -18.84 -15.21 -21.61
C PHE A 11 -19.78 -16.03 -22.52
N ALA A 12 -21.10 -15.94 -22.29
CA ALA A 12 -22.10 -16.66 -23.06
C ALA A 12 -22.11 -16.24 -24.55
N PHE A 13 -21.89 -14.95 -24.84
CA PHE A 13 -21.72 -14.44 -26.18
C PHE A 13 -20.50 -15.08 -26.88
N TRP A 14 -19.35 -15.18 -26.21
CA TRP A 14 -18.21 -15.87 -26.79
C TRP A 14 -18.43 -17.37 -26.97
N VAL A 15 -19.17 -18.03 -26.06
CA VAL A 15 -19.59 -19.44 -26.26
C VAL A 15 -20.44 -19.57 -27.53
N LEU A 16 -21.41 -18.67 -27.74
CA LEU A 16 -22.27 -18.65 -28.93
C LEU A 16 -21.46 -18.53 -30.22
N VAL A 17 -20.61 -17.51 -30.30
CA VAL A 17 -19.79 -17.21 -31.48
C VAL A 17 -18.81 -18.35 -31.78
N GLY A 18 -18.05 -18.81 -30.78
CA GLY A 18 -17.10 -19.87 -31.01
C GLY A 18 -17.76 -21.20 -31.35
N ARG A 19 -18.95 -21.49 -30.81
CA ARG A 19 -19.68 -22.72 -31.18
C ARG A 19 -20.11 -22.69 -32.64
N ALA A 20 -20.51 -21.53 -33.16
CA ALA A 20 -20.85 -21.33 -34.56
C ALA A 20 -19.63 -21.50 -35.46
N VAL A 21 -18.48 -20.92 -35.09
CA VAL A 21 -17.20 -21.09 -35.81
C VAL A 21 -16.83 -22.58 -35.92
N ILE A 22 -16.92 -23.32 -34.81
CA ILE A 22 -16.69 -24.77 -34.82
C ILE A 22 -17.72 -25.48 -35.72
N ALA A 23 -18.99 -25.07 -35.71
CA ALA A 23 -20.02 -25.70 -36.55
C ALA A 23 -19.79 -25.47 -38.06
N VAL A 24 -19.24 -24.31 -38.45
CA VAL A 24 -18.87 -24.00 -39.85
C VAL A 24 -17.65 -24.80 -40.30
N VAL A 25 -16.59 -24.79 -39.49
CA VAL A 25 -15.38 -25.57 -39.80
C VAL A 25 -15.68 -27.07 -39.75
N PHE A 26 -16.73 -27.48 -39.02
CA PHE A 26 -17.18 -28.87 -38.85
C PHE A 26 -16.03 -29.84 -38.56
N PRO A 27 -15.18 -29.55 -37.56
CA PRO A 27 -14.08 -30.42 -37.23
C PRO A 27 -14.61 -31.70 -36.58
N ARG A 28 -13.91 -32.84 -36.73
CA ARG A 28 -14.19 -34.06 -35.95
C ARG A 28 -13.83 -33.90 -34.47
N LEU A 29 -14.27 -32.87 -33.77
CA LEU A 29 -14.08 -32.65 -32.32
C LEU A 29 -15.13 -33.44 -31.53
N GLY A 30 -14.78 -33.90 -30.32
CA GLY A 30 -15.78 -34.45 -29.40
C GLY A 30 -16.76 -33.35 -28.96
N VAL A 31 -18.04 -33.70 -28.75
CA VAL A 31 -19.10 -32.72 -28.46
C VAL A 31 -18.75 -31.87 -27.24
N LEU A 32 -18.39 -32.48 -26.11
CA LEU A 32 -18.02 -31.74 -24.89
C LEU A 32 -16.80 -30.82 -25.12
N LEU A 33 -15.76 -31.31 -25.81
CA LEU A 33 -14.56 -30.52 -26.11
C LEU A 33 -14.89 -29.30 -26.97
N SER A 34 -15.81 -29.44 -27.94
CA SER A 34 -16.24 -28.31 -28.76
C SER A 34 -16.87 -27.18 -27.93
N TRP A 35 -17.68 -27.52 -26.93
CA TRP A 35 -18.29 -26.53 -26.04
C TRP A 35 -17.27 -25.86 -25.11
N LEU A 36 -16.29 -26.60 -24.60
CA LEU A 36 -15.23 -26.05 -23.74
C LEU A 36 -14.24 -25.13 -24.50
N LEU A 37 -14.01 -25.37 -25.80
CA LEU A 37 -13.17 -24.51 -26.65
C LEU A 37 -13.93 -23.30 -27.24
N SER A 38 -15.26 -23.37 -27.28
CA SER A 38 -16.11 -22.32 -27.86
C SER A 38 -15.82 -20.93 -27.28
N PRO A 39 -15.76 -20.69 -25.96
CA PRO A 39 -15.55 -19.34 -25.45
C PRO A 39 -14.21 -18.71 -25.90
N ALA A 40 -13.11 -19.48 -25.95
CA ALA A 40 -11.83 -18.96 -26.42
C ALA A 40 -11.84 -18.63 -27.92
N LEU A 41 -12.52 -19.45 -28.73
CA LEU A 41 -12.68 -19.19 -30.16
C LEU A 41 -13.57 -17.98 -30.44
N GLY A 42 -14.66 -17.81 -29.70
CA GLY A 42 -15.52 -16.63 -29.82
C GLY A 42 -14.81 -15.34 -29.44
N LEU A 43 -14.07 -15.37 -28.33
CA LEU A 43 -13.18 -14.27 -27.94
C LEU A 43 -12.17 -13.96 -29.05
N SER A 44 -11.55 -14.98 -29.65
CA SER A 44 -10.55 -14.80 -30.71
C SER A 44 -11.13 -14.14 -31.96
N VAL A 45 -12.34 -14.55 -32.40
CA VAL A 45 -13.02 -13.94 -33.54
C VAL A 45 -13.37 -12.49 -33.27
N LEU A 46 -13.87 -12.19 -32.07
CA LEU A 46 -14.15 -10.82 -31.65
C LEU A 46 -12.89 -9.95 -31.68
N LEU A 47 -11.80 -10.39 -31.04
CA LEU A 47 -10.53 -9.65 -30.97
C LEU A 47 -9.96 -9.35 -32.36
N LEU A 48 -9.94 -10.35 -33.25
CA LEU A 48 -9.46 -10.14 -34.62
C LEU A 48 -10.37 -9.19 -35.41
N GLY A 49 -11.69 -9.24 -35.19
CA GLY A 49 -12.64 -8.29 -35.77
C GLY A 49 -12.37 -6.86 -35.31
N LEU A 50 -12.24 -6.65 -33.99
CA LEU A 50 -11.93 -5.33 -33.41
C LEU A 50 -10.62 -4.77 -33.94
N MET A 51 -9.56 -5.61 -33.99
CA MET A 51 -8.28 -5.25 -34.59
C MET A 51 -8.45 -4.78 -36.02
N VAL A 52 -9.12 -5.56 -36.88
CA VAL A 52 -9.30 -5.22 -38.30
C VAL A 52 -9.99 -3.86 -38.45
N PHE A 53 -11.13 -3.66 -37.78
CA PHE A 53 -11.90 -2.43 -37.97
C PHE A 53 -11.19 -1.20 -37.41
N ASN A 54 -10.54 -1.31 -36.25
CA ASN A 54 -9.85 -0.16 -35.66
C ASN A 54 -8.58 0.23 -36.45
N GLN A 55 -7.87 -0.75 -37.02
CA GLN A 55 -6.72 -0.52 -37.90
C GLN A 55 -7.11 -0.03 -39.31
N LEU A 56 -8.39 -0.14 -39.68
CA LEU A 56 -8.96 0.56 -40.84
C LEU A 56 -9.32 2.02 -40.54
N GLY A 57 -8.98 2.52 -39.35
CA GLY A 57 -9.26 3.90 -38.92
C GLY A 57 -10.63 4.10 -38.27
N LEU A 58 -11.44 3.04 -38.10
CA LEU A 58 -12.74 3.18 -37.47
C LEU A 58 -12.63 3.24 -35.95
N ARG A 59 -13.44 4.12 -35.35
CA ARG A 59 -13.58 4.27 -33.90
C ARG A 59 -14.37 3.11 -33.33
N LEU A 60 -13.88 2.48 -32.26
CA LEU A 60 -14.57 1.31 -31.69
C LEU A 60 -15.94 1.68 -31.11
N GLY A 61 -16.14 2.91 -30.64
CA GLY A 61 -17.43 3.37 -30.13
C GLY A 61 -18.58 3.24 -31.14
N ILE A 62 -18.28 3.23 -32.45
CA ILE A 62 -19.27 3.09 -33.53
C ILE A 62 -19.36 1.63 -34.02
N VAL A 63 -18.24 0.91 -34.01
CA VAL A 63 -18.14 -0.45 -34.58
C VAL A 63 -18.65 -1.54 -33.65
N VAL A 64 -18.54 -1.36 -32.32
CA VAL A 64 -18.80 -2.41 -31.34
C VAL A 64 -20.21 -3.00 -31.44
N THR A 65 -21.24 -2.15 -31.47
CA THR A 65 -22.64 -2.59 -31.55
C THR A 65 -22.95 -3.37 -32.85
N PRO A 66 -22.68 -2.84 -34.06
CA PRO A 66 -22.96 -3.56 -35.30
C PRO A 66 -22.12 -4.85 -35.42
N LEU A 67 -20.85 -4.84 -34.99
CA LEU A 67 -20.02 -6.05 -34.97
C LEU A 67 -20.62 -7.12 -34.06
N THR A 68 -21.05 -6.75 -32.85
CA THR A 68 -21.60 -7.69 -31.86
C THR A 68 -22.92 -8.28 -32.34
N LEU A 69 -23.84 -7.45 -32.83
CA LEU A 69 -25.13 -7.89 -33.38
C LEU A 69 -24.94 -8.75 -34.64
N GLY A 70 -24.02 -8.36 -35.53
CA GLY A 70 -23.68 -9.13 -36.73
C GLY A 70 -23.13 -10.50 -36.37
N LEU A 71 -22.16 -10.58 -35.44
CA LEU A 71 -21.61 -11.84 -34.96
C LEU A 71 -22.68 -12.70 -34.29
N ALA A 72 -23.55 -12.12 -33.45
CA ALA A 72 -24.65 -12.85 -32.81
C ALA A 72 -25.64 -13.40 -33.85
N GLY A 73 -26.10 -12.57 -34.78
CA GLY A 73 -27.06 -12.95 -35.82
C GLY A 73 -26.52 -14.04 -36.74
N VAL A 74 -25.29 -13.89 -37.24
CA VAL A 74 -24.61 -14.91 -38.06
C VAL A 74 -24.43 -16.21 -37.26
N SER A 75 -24.04 -16.12 -35.99
CA SER A 75 -23.87 -17.30 -35.13
C SER A 75 -25.18 -18.03 -34.90
N LEU A 76 -26.26 -17.31 -34.61
CA LEU A 76 -27.60 -17.90 -34.45
C LEU A 76 -28.08 -18.57 -35.73
N ALA A 77 -27.91 -17.93 -36.90
CA ALA A 77 -28.26 -18.50 -38.19
C ALA A 77 -27.49 -19.82 -38.46
N ILE A 78 -26.17 -19.82 -38.22
CA ILE A 78 -25.34 -21.01 -38.36
C ILE A 78 -25.79 -22.13 -37.41
N LEU A 79 -26.04 -21.81 -36.14
CA LEU A 79 -26.43 -22.82 -35.14
C LEU A 79 -27.84 -23.36 -35.39
N PHE A 80 -28.75 -22.53 -35.88
CA PHE A 80 -30.08 -22.95 -36.32
C PHE A 80 -30.00 -23.90 -37.52
N GLN A 81 -29.12 -23.62 -38.49
CA GLN A 81 -28.92 -24.46 -39.66
C GLN A 81 -28.17 -25.77 -39.34
N ARG A 82 -27.11 -25.70 -38.53
CA ARG A 82 -26.22 -26.83 -38.22
C ARG A 82 -26.71 -27.72 -37.07
N ARG A 83 -27.62 -27.20 -36.22
CA ARG A 83 -28.26 -27.89 -35.08
C ARG A 83 -27.27 -28.71 -34.22
N PRO A 84 -26.23 -28.10 -33.64
CA PRO A 84 -25.25 -28.85 -32.87
C PRO A 84 -25.84 -29.46 -31.60
N ILE A 85 -25.38 -30.66 -31.26
CA ILE A 85 -25.79 -31.35 -30.04
C ILE A 85 -25.30 -30.57 -28.81
N VAL A 86 -26.21 -30.32 -27.87
CA VAL A 86 -25.91 -29.75 -26.54
C VAL A 86 -25.88 -30.88 -25.50
N PRO A 87 -24.72 -31.26 -24.97
CA PRO A 87 -24.60 -32.35 -24.03
C PRO A 87 -24.83 -31.88 -22.58
N TRP A 88 -26.07 -31.54 -22.22
CA TRP A 88 -26.43 -30.93 -20.93
C TRP A 88 -25.83 -31.65 -19.70
N ARG A 89 -26.01 -32.97 -19.61
CA ARG A 89 -25.47 -33.78 -18.50
C ARG A 89 -23.94 -33.76 -18.43
N GLN A 90 -23.26 -33.55 -19.55
CA GLN A 90 -21.80 -33.55 -19.61
C GLN A 90 -21.18 -32.18 -19.37
N ILE A 91 -21.88 -31.12 -19.75
CA ILE A 91 -21.47 -29.73 -19.51
C ILE A 91 -21.79 -29.28 -18.08
N ALA A 92 -22.86 -29.80 -17.47
CA ALA A 92 -23.31 -29.42 -16.12
C ALA A 92 -22.19 -29.24 -15.08
N PRO A 93 -21.22 -30.17 -14.88
CA PRO A 93 -20.17 -29.98 -13.86
C PRO A 93 -19.22 -28.82 -14.17
N PHE A 94 -19.02 -28.49 -15.45
CA PHE A 94 -18.19 -27.36 -15.88
C PHE A 94 -18.97 -26.05 -15.78
N ALA A 95 -20.23 -26.04 -16.19
CA ALA A 95 -21.11 -24.87 -16.05
C ALA A 95 -21.30 -24.50 -14.57
N LEU A 96 -21.47 -25.48 -13.69
CA LEU A 96 -21.57 -25.24 -12.25
C LEU A 96 -20.28 -24.65 -11.68
N ALA A 97 -19.11 -25.13 -12.10
CA ALA A 97 -17.83 -24.57 -11.68
C ALA A 97 -17.64 -23.12 -12.18
N VAL A 98 -18.09 -22.83 -13.41
CA VAL A 98 -18.08 -21.47 -13.98
C VAL A 98 -18.96 -20.52 -13.16
N VAL A 99 -20.19 -20.91 -12.83
CA VAL A 99 -21.09 -20.10 -12.00
C VAL A 99 -20.53 -19.95 -10.58
N ALA A 100 -20.03 -21.03 -9.99
CA ALA A 100 -19.43 -21.00 -8.66
C ALA A 100 -18.21 -20.06 -8.61
N ALA A 101 -17.31 -20.12 -9.60
CA ALA A 101 -16.15 -19.24 -9.69
C ALA A 101 -16.55 -17.76 -9.86
N LEU A 102 -17.57 -17.48 -10.69
CA LEU A 102 -18.09 -16.13 -10.88
C LEU A 102 -18.64 -15.55 -9.58
N LEU A 103 -19.41 -16.33 -8.82
CA LEU A 103 -19.95 -15.90 -7.53
C LEU A 103 -18.85 -15.78 -6.48
N TRP A 104 -17.92 -16.73 -6.44
CA TRP A 104 -16.84 -16.79 -5.46
C TRP A 104 -15.84 -15.65 -5.61
N ALA A 105 -15.40 -15.34 -6.83
CA ALA A 105 -14.47 -14.24 -7.09
C ALA A 105 -15.19 -12.89 -7.24
N GLY A 106 -16.42 -12.89 -7.77
CA GLY A 106 -17.15 -11.68 -8.15
C GLY A 106 -18.14 -11.14 -7.13
N TRP A 107 -18.30 -11.77 -5.96
CA TRP A 107 -19.24 -11.28 -4.94
C TRP A 107 -19.05 -9.79 -4.55
N PRO A 108 -17.85 -9.17 -4.59
CA PRO A 108 -17.73 -7.74 -4.31
C PRO A 108 -18.55 -6.85 -5.26
N ALA A 109 -18.79 -7.28 -6.51
CA ALA A 109 -19.68 -6.58 -7.45
C ALA A 109 -21.16 -6.63 -7.04
N LEU A 110 -21.53 -7.45 -6.05
CA LEU A 110 -22.85 -7.40 -5.42
C LEU A 110 -22.98 -6.20 -4.48
N LEU A 111 -21.87 -5.71 -3.93
CA LEU A 111 -21.84 -4.53 -3.05
C LEU A 111 -21.82 -3.22 -3.83
N THR A 112 -20.97 -3.13 -4.86
CA THR A 112 -20.65 -1.86 -5.55
C THR A 112 -21.06 -1.85 -7.03
N GLY A 113 -21.62 -2.95 -7.54
CA GLY A 113 -22.10 -3.01 -8.92
C GLY A 113 -20.97 -2.84 -9.94
N PHE A 114 -21.15 -1.89 -10.85
CA PHE A 114 -20.16 -1.55 -11.89
C PHE A 114 -19.01 -0.68 -11.37
N ASP A 115 -19.14 -0.09 -10.18
CA ASP A 115 -18.08 0.74 -9.57
C ASP A 115 -17.01 -0.09 -8.86
N TRP A 116 -17.10 -1.42 -8.91
CA TRP A 116 -16.06 -2.30 -8.42
C TRP A 116 -14.78 -2.15 -9.26
N VAL A 117 -13.77 -1.47 -8.71
CA VAL A 117 -12.43 -1.31 -9.31
C VAL A 117 -11.40 -2.25 -8.68
N SER A 118 -11.81 -2.97 -7.64
CA SER A 118 -11.01 -3.95 -6.94
C SER A 118 -9.73 -3.35 -6.31
N TYR A 119 -8.56 -3.98 -6.41
CA TYR A 119 -7.28 -3.44 -5.90
C TYR A 119 -6.82 -2.15 -6.59
N ALA A 120 -7.40 -1.83 -7.77
CA ALA A 120 -7.11 -0.64 -8.55
C ALA A 120 -5.61 -0.47 -8.87
N ASN A 121 -4.97 -1.49 -9.46
CA ASN A 121 -3.56 -1.37 -9.82
C ASN A 121 -3.30 -0.42 -11.02
N ASP A 122 -2.04 -0.02 -11.23
CA ASP A 122 -1.66 0.89 -12.32
C ASP A 122 -1.95 0.32 -13.73
N ASP A 123 -1.77 -0.99 -13.90
CA ASP A 123 -2.05 -1.69 -15.16
C ASP A 123 -3.53 -1.50 -15.57
N MET A 124 -4.48 -1.62 -14.64
CA MET A 124 -5.90 -1.37 -14.88
C MET A 124 -6.13 0.03 -15.43
N ALA A 125 -5.55 1.05 -14.78
CA ALA A 125 -5.69 2.44 -15.22
C ALA A 125 -5.13 2.62 -16.64
N ASN A 126 -4.00 1.97 -16.95
CA ASN A 126 -3.43 1.99 -18.29
C ASN A 126 -4.36 1.36 -19.35
N TYR A 127 -4.90 0.17 -19.07
CA TYR A 127 -5.84 -0.50 -19.98
C TYR A 127 -7.12 0.33 -20.19
N CYS A 128 -7.63 0.98 -19.14
CA CYS A 128 -8.85 1.80 -19.23
C CYS A 128 -8.62 3.06 -20.06
N LEU A 129 -7.51 3.78 -19.86
CA LEU A 129 -7.18 4.94 -20.67
C LEU A 129 -6.93 4.58 -22.14
N ALA A 130 -6.19 3.50 -22.41
CA ALA A 130 -5.99 3.03 -23.77
C ALA A 130 -7.31 2.61 -24.44
N ALA A 131 -8.20 1.94 -23.71
CA ALA A 131 -9.53 1.60 -24.20
C ALA A 131 -10.35 2.85 -24.58
N GLN A 132 -10.30 3.89 -23.75
CA GLN A 132 -10.96 5.17 -24.02
C GLN A 132 -10.43 5.84 -25.29
N ARG A 133 -9.11 5.77 -25.54
CA ARG A 133 -8.55 6.22 -26.80
C ARG A 133 -9.17 5.45 -27.98
N PHE A 134 -9.22 4.12 -27.93
CA PHE A 134 -9.74 3.32 -29.05
C PHE A 134 -11.25 3.48 -29.29
N LEU A 135 -12.01 3.87 -28.25
CA LEU A 135 -13.42 4.21 -28.40
C LEU A 135 -13.63 5.42 -29.32
N ASP A 136 -12.75 6.42 -29.22
CA ASP A 136 -12.94 7.72 -29.87
C ASP A 136 -12.02 7.96 -31.06
N ARG A 137 -10.98 7.13 -31.24
CA ARG A 137 -9.93 7.35 -32.25
C ARG A 137 -9.65 6.11 -33.09
N GLY A 138 -9.19 6.34 -34.32
CA GLY A 138 -8.60 5.30 -35.15
C GLY A 138 -7.26 4.83 -34.57
N PHE A 139 -6.84 3.59 -34.85
CA PHE A 139 -5.64 3.00 -34.25
C PHE A 139 -4.39 3.88 -34.47
N TYR A 140 -4.13 4.26 -35.73
CA TYR A 140 -2.94 5.03 -36.16
C TYR A 140 -3.12 6.55 -36.11
N GLU A 141 -4.23 7.06 -35.59
CA GLU A 141 -4.49 8.50 -35.50
C GLU A 141 -3.55 9.16 -34.49
N ALA A 142 -2.61 9.98 -34.97
CA ALA A 142 -1.62 10.66 -34.14
C ALA A 142 -2.27 11.74 -33.27
N PRO A 143 -1.78 11.94 -32.02
CA PRO A 143 -2.34 12.92 -31.11
C PRO A 143 -1.93 14.35 -31.48
N THR A 144 -2.73 15.31 -31.03
CA THR A 144 -2.48 16.75 -31.15
C THR A 144 -1.74 17.28 -29.92
N MET A 145 -1.08 18.42 -30.07
CA MET A 145 -0.39 19.06 -28.94
C MET A 145 -1.33 19.49 -27.81
N ALA A 146 -2.57 19.87 -28.11
CA ALA A 146 -3.56 20.22 -27.09
C ALA A 146 -3.96 19.01 -26.22
N GLU A 147 -4.06 17.82 -26.83
CA GLU A 147 -4.34 16.57 -26.09
C GLU A 147 -3.17 16.22 -25.17
N LEU A 148 -1.95 16.28 -25.69
CA LEU A 148 -0.72 16.03 -24.93
C LEU A 148 -0.46 17.08 -23.84
N ALA A 149 -0.97 18.29 -23.99
CA ALA A 149 -0.95 19.38 -23.00
C ALA A 149 -1.93 19.16 -21.83
N GLY A 150 -2.60 18.01 -21.76
CA GLY A 150 -3.47 17.64 -20.64
C GLY A 150 -4.96 17.75 -20.91
N ARG A 151 -5.40 18.02 -22.16
CA ARG A 151 -6.82 17.88 -22.52
C ARG A 151 -7.28 16.43 -22.65
N ASP A 152 -6.40 15.53 -23.07
CA ASP A 152 -6.75 14.11 -23.18
C ASP A 152 -5.53 13.21 -22.98
N TYR A 153 -5.34 12.77 -21.73
CA TYR A 153 -4.25 11.88 -21.37
C TYR A 153 -4.36 10.47 -22.00
N SER A 154 -5.53 10.05 -22.49
CA SER A 154 -5.67 8.77 -23.21
C SER A 154 -4.87 8.76 -24.52
N SER A 155 -4.59 9.94 -25.07
CA SER A 155 -3.82 10.11 -26.31
C SER A 155 -2.36 9.66 -26.18
N TYR A 156 -1.80 9.63 -24.96
CA TYR A 156 -0.44 9.13 -24.74
C TYR A 156 -0.28 7.63 -25.08
N TYR A 157 -1.38 6.85 -25.12
CA TYR A 157 -1.32 5.44 -25.52
C TYR A 157 -1.10 5.24 -27.02
N PHE A 158 -1.08 6.31 -27.82
CA PHE A 158 -0.50 6.29 -29.17
C PHE A 158 0.97 5.87 -29.13
N PHE A 159 1.78 6.44 -28.23
CA PHE A 159 3.22 6.14 -28.15
C PHE A 159 3.45 4.66 -27.80
N MET A 160 2.64 4.12 -26.89
CA MET A 160 2.76 2.72 -26.47
C MET A 160 2.34 1.75 -27.58
N HIS A 161 1.13 1.86 -28.13
CA HIS A 161 0.59 0.84 -29.04
C HIS A 161 0.99 1.02 -30.50
N VAL A 162 1.17 2.27 -30.94
CA VAL A 162 1.51 2.59 -32.33
C VAL A 162 3.03 2.71 -32.46
N ALA A 163 3.67 3.63 -31.73
CA ALA A 163 5.10 3.90 -31.91
C ALA A 163 5.98 2.74 -31.40
N ASP A 164 5.69 2.22 -30.21
CA ASP A 164 6.42 1.10 -29.61
C ASP A 164 5.84 -0.27 -30.00
N MET A 165 4.83 -0.29 -30.87
CA MET A 165 4.19 -1.49 -31.38
C MET A 165 3.71 -2.45 -30.27
N MET A 166 3.39 -1.95 -29.08
CA MET A 166 2.92 -2.78 -27.98
C MET A 166 1.55 -3.39 -28.30
N ARG A 167 1.33 -4.60 -27.77
CA ARG A 167 0.07 -5.33 -27.86
C ARG A 167 -1.11 -4.48 -27.35
N PHE A 168 -2.28 -4.69 -27.94
CA PHE A 168 -3.46 -3.83 -27.74
C PHE A 168 -4.78 -4.63 -27.57
N GLY A 169 -4.72 -5.97 -27.58
CA GLY A 169 -5.92 -6.81 -27.57
C GLY A 169 -6.74 -6.71 -26.28
N ALA A 170 -6.12 -6.42 -25.14
CA ALA A 170 -6.84 -6.28 -23.86
C ALA A 170 -7.63 -4.97 -23.81
N GLU A 171 -7.03 -3.91 -24.32
CA GLU A 171 -7.56 -2.55 -24.44
C GLU A 171 -8.76 -2.54 -25.40
N HIS A 172 -8.65 -3.21 -26.56
CA HIS A 172 -9.79 -3.41 -27.47
C HIS A 172 -10.94 -4.16 -26.81
N LEU A 173 -10.66 -5.17 -25.98
CA LEU A 173 -11.68 -5.91 -25.26
C LEU A 173 -12.38 -5.05 -24.20
N VAL A 174 -11.61 -4.24 -23.46
CA VAL A 174 -12.17 -3.30 -22.47
C VAL A 174 -13.01 -2.24 -23.16
N ALA A 175 -12.55 -1.68 -24.29
CA ALA A 175 -13.32 -0.75 -25.12
C ALA A 175 -14.62 -1.40 -25.60
N TRP A 176 -14.58 -2.64 -26.09
CA TRP A 176 -15.77 -3.39 -26.49
C TRP A 176 -16.74 -3.60 -25.33
N SER A 177 -16.24 -4.02 -24.16
CA SER A 177 -17.06 -4.22 -22.95
C SER A 177 -17.73 -2.91 -22.50
N ALA A 178 -17.00 -1.80 -22.52
CA ALA A 178 -17.50 -0.49 -22.12
C ALA A 178 -18.57 0.04 -23.08
N ALA A 179 -18.29 0.02 -24.38
CA ALA A 179 -19.23 0.50 -25.40
C ALA A 179 -20.51 -0.35 -25.45
N LEU A 180 -20.39 -1.68 -25.39
CA LEU A 180 -21.55 -2.58 -25.41
C LEU A 180 -22.44 -2.39 -24.17
N GLY A 181 -21.84 -2.14 -23.01
CA GLY A 181 -22.55 -1.92 -21.75
C GLY A 181 -23.07 -0.50 -21.58
N HIS A 182 -22.69 0.43 -22.46
CA HIS A 182 -22.88 1.88 -22.28
C HIS A 182 -22.37 2.38 -20.92
N VAL A 183 -21.21 1.87 -20.50
CA VAL A 183 -20.54 2.22 -19.23
C VAL A 183 -19.14 2.78 -19.50
N LYS A 184 -18.52 3.40 -18.50
CA LYS A 184 -17.13 3.88 -18.59
C LYS A 184 -16.17 2.69 -18.76
N ALA A 185 -14.98 2.91 -19.34
CA ALA A 185 -13.96 1.87 -19.46
C ALA A 185 -13.58 1.26 -18.09
N THR A 186 -13.49 2.09 -17.05
CA THR A 186 -13.25 1.67 -15.65
C THR A 186 -14.32 0.72 -15.12
N GLN A 187 -15.58 0.99 -15.45
CA GLN A 187 -16.74 0.16 -15.07
C GLN A 187 -16.86 -1.12 -15.92
N GLY A 188 -16.47 -1.06 -17.20
CA GLY A 188 -16.47 -2.21 -18.12
C GLY A 188 -15.32 -3.20 -17.90
N PHE A 189 -14.28 -2.80 -17.17
CA PHE A 189 -13.05 -3.58 -16.96
C PHE A 189 -13.28 -4.85 -16.14
N MET A 190 -13.79 -4.72 -14.91
CA MET A 190 -13.97 -5.86 -14.01
C MET A 190 -14.92 -6.93 -14.59
N PRO A 191 -16.05 -6.56 -15.23
CA PRO A 191 -16.87 -7.55 -15.93
C PRO A 191 -16.13 -8.29 -17.04
N ALA A 192 -15.30 -7.60 -17.83
CA ALA A 192 -14.53 -8.20 -18.91
C ALA A 192 -13.50 -9.21 -18.40
N ILE A 193 -12.71 -8.86 -17.37
CA ILE A 193 -11.70 -9.77 -16.82
C ILE A 193 -12.33 -10.96 -16.08
N MET A 194 -13.47 -10.77 -15.41
CA MET A 194 -14.24 -11.89 -14.84
C MET A 194 -14.69 -12.85 -15.95
N ALA A 195 -15.23 -12.34 -17.06
CA ALA A 195 -15.61 -13.17 -18.20
C ALA A 195 -14.41 -13.94 -18.77
N LEU A 196 -13.23 -13.31 -18.88
CA LEU A 196 -11.99 -13.97 -19.30
C LEU A 196 -11.55 -15.09 -18.36
N ALA A 197 -11.69 -14.91 -17.04
CA ALA A 197 -11.41 -15.98 -16.07
C ALA A 197 -12.31 -17.21 -16.32
N LEU A 198 -13.57 -16.99 -16.71
CA LEU A 198 -14.48 -18.08 -17.11
C LEU A 198 -14.03 -18.76 -18.41
N VAL A 199 -13.52 -17.98 -19.39
CA VAL A 199 -12.88 -18.54 -20.60
C VAL A 199 -11.69 -19.41 -20.21
N GLN A 200 -10.85 -18.95 -19.28
CA GLN A 200 -9.68 -19.69 -18.82
C GLN A 200 -10.06 -21.02 -18.16
N LEU A 201 -11.11 -21.06 -17.33
CA LEU A 201 -11.66 -22.30 -16.75
C LEU A 201 -12.12 -23.27 -17.83
N ALA A 202 -12.88 -22.79 -18.82
CA ALA A 202 -13.36 -23.62 -19.93
C ALA A 202 -12.19 -24.17 -20.76
N SER A 203 -11.22 -23.34 -21.10
CA SER A 203 -10.02 -23.73 -21.84
C SER A 203 -9.13 -24.69 -21.07
N ALA A 204 -9.03 -24.58 -19.74
CA ALA A 204 -8.34 -25.54 -18.89
C ALA A 204 -9.02 -26.92 -18.94
N GLY A 205 -10.35 -26.95 -18.86
CA GLY A 205 -11.12 -28.17 -19.07
C GLY A 205 -10.88 -28.78 -20.46
N ALA A 206 -10.81 -27.95 -21.50
CA ALA A 206 -10.51 -28.39 -22.87
C ALA A 206 -9.09 -28.98 -23.01
N LEU A 207 -8.09 -28.36 -22.39
CA LEU A 207 -6.71 -28.85 -22.37
C LEU A 207 -6.60 -30.24 -21.73
N VAL A 208 -7.33 -30.49 -20.65
CA VAL A 208 -7.34 -31.79 -19.96
C VAL A 208 -8.17 -32.84 -20.71
N LEU A 209 -9.30 -32.45 -21.30
CA LEU A 209 -10.18 -33.32 -22.11
C LEU A 209 -9.56 -33.69 -23.48
N HIS A 210 -8.23 -33.66 -23.59
CA HIS A 210 -7.51 -33.91 -24.82
C HIS A 210 -7.94 -35.24 -25.47
N LEU A 211 -8.36 -35.19 -26.74
CA LEU A 211 -8.92 -36.33 -27.49
C LEU A 211 -10.18 -36.97 -26.89
N GLY A 212 -10.92 -36.26 -26.03
CA GLY A 212 -12.10 -36.82 -25.34
C GLY A 212 -11.73 -37.79 -24.21
N ARG A 213 -10.43 -37.92 -23.90
CA ARG A 213 -9.93 -38.72 -22.78
C ARG A 213 -10.07 -37.94 -21.47
N TRP A 214 -10.08 -38.66 -20.36
CA TRP A 214 -9.95 -38.08 -19.02
C TRP A 214 -11.02 -37.07 -18.58
N ARG A 215 -12.26 -37.22 -19.06
CA ARG A 215 -13.39 -36.35 -18.67
C ARG A 215 -13.54 -36.11 -17.16
N ARG A 216 -13.31 -37.13 -16.34
CA ARG A 216 -13.34 -36.97 -14.87
C ARG A 216 -12.21 -36.08 -14.36
N GLN A 217 -10.99 -36.26 -14.87
CA GLN A 217 -9.86 -35.40 -14.53
C GLN A 217 -10.12 -33.96 -14.99
N ALA A 218 -10.72 -33.76 -16.16
CA ALA A 218 -11.08 -32.42 -16.64
C ALA A 218 -12.08 -31.72 -15.70
N ALA A 219 -13.11 -32.44 -15.24
CA ALA A 219 -14.06 -31.88 -14.27
C ALA A 219 -13.38 -31.53 -12.94
N VAL A 220 -12.55 -32.43 -12.39
CA VAL A 220 -11.78 -32.18 -11.15
C VAL A 220 -10.82 -31.00 -11.32
N ALA A 221 -10.11 -30.90 -12.45
CA ALA A 221 -9.17 -29.82 -12.73
C ALA A 221 -9.85 -28.45 -12.74
N VAL A 222 -11.03 -28.34 -13.33
CA VAL A 222 -11.79 -27.08 -13.36
C VAL A 222 -12.27 -26.68 -11.97
N TRP A 223 -12.67 -27.63 -11.11
CA TRP A 223 -13.03 -27.32 -9.71
C TRP A 223 -11.82 -26.93 -8.85
N VAL A 224 -10.69 -27.61 -9.01
CA VAL A 224 -9.43 -27.24 -8.33
C VAL A 224 -8.98 -25.85 -8.78
N LEU A 225 -9.04 -25.55 -10.08
CA LEU A 225 -8.68 -24.24 -10.61
C LEU A 225 -9.65 -23.14 -10.15
N ALA A 226 -10.96 -23.40 -10.17
CA ALA A 226 -11.99 -22.46 -9.71
C ALA A 226 -11.81 -22.06 -8.24
N GLY A 227 -11.30 -22.98 -7.42
CA GLY A 227 -10.96 -22.70 -6.02
C GLY A 227 -9.53 -22.23 -5.78
N SER A 228 -8.67 -22.13 -6.81
CA SER A 228 -7.30 -21.69 -6.64
C SER A 228 -7.26 -20.17 -6.35
N PRO A 229 -6.78 -19.75 -5.17
CA PRO A 229 -6.69 -18.34 -4.82
C PRO A 229 -5.73 -17.57 -5.72
N LEU A 230 -4.67 -18.22 -6.24
CA LEU A 230 -3.71 -17.56 -7.13
C LEU A 230 -4.29 -17.37 -8.55
N PHE A 231 -5.15 -18.28 -9.00
CA PHE A 231 -5.95 -18.06 -10.21
C PHE A 231 -6.93 -16.90 -10.04
N MET A 232 -7.65 -16.86 -8.91
CA MET A 232 -8.55 -15.74 -8.60
C MET A 232 -7.81 -14.42 -8.50
N LEU A 233 -6.64 -14.40 -7.84
CA LEU A 233 -5.83 -13.21 -7.68
C LEU A 233 -5.40 -12.64 -9.03
N GLY A 234 -5.16 -13.47 -10.05
CA GLY A 234 -4.88 -12.97 -11.40
C GLY A 234 -5.99 -12.05 -11.95
N ALA A 235 -7.24 -12.34 -11.61
CA ALA A 235 -8.38 -11.52 -12.03
C ALA A 235 -8.69 -10.39 -11.03
N LEU A 236 -8.54 -10.62 -9.73
CA LEU A 236 -8.74 -9.59 -8.70
C LEU A 236 -7.65 -8.52 -8.72
N TYR A 237 -6.40 -8.88 -9.01
CA TYR A 237 -5.29 -7.94 -9.19
C TYR A 237 -5.17 -7.47 -10.66
N GLN A 238 -6.29 -7.44 -11.37
CA GLN A 238 -6.46 -6.82 -12.70
C GLN A 238 -5.44 -7.20 -13.79
N LEU A 239 -4.87 -8.41 -13.76
CA LEU A 239 -3.89 -8.86 -14.76
C LEU A 239 -4.59 -9.33 -16.05
N ILE A 240 -5.40 -8.48 -16.68
CA ILE A 240 -6.34 -8.83 -17.75
C ILE A 240 -5.68 -9.52 -18.95
N ALA A 241 -4.52 -9.01 -19.36
CA ALA A 241 -3.73 -9.57 -20.44
C ALA A 241 -3.30 -11.01 -20.14
N GLN A 242 -2.89 -11.27 -18.90
CA GLN A 242 -2.50 -12.59 -18.45
C GLN A 242 -3.70 -13.53 -18.38
N VAL A 243 -4.82 -13.11 -17.77
CA VAL A 243 -6.02 -13.96 -17.61
C VAL A 243 -6.55 -14.40 -18.98
N GLY A 244 -6.76 -13.46 -19.89
CA GLY A 244 -7.20 -13.79 -21.26
C GLY A 244 -6.11 -14.48 -22.09
N GLY A 245 -4.86 -14.06 -21.96
CA GLY A 245 -3.72 -14.63 -22.68
C GLY A 245 -3.48 -16.10 -22.34
N VAL A 246 -3.51 -16.48 -21.07
CA VAL A 246 -3.37 -17.88 -20.66
C VAL A 246 -4.59 -18.70 -21.12
N ALA A 247 -5.80 -18.12 -21.14
CA ALA A 247 -6.98 -18.78 -21.70
C ALA A 247 -6.81 -19.10 -23.19
N LEU A 248 -6.27 -18.16 -23.98
CA LEU A 248 -5.97 -18.33 -25.41
C LEU A 248 -4.79 -19.28 -25.65
N LEU A 249 -3.76 -19.24 -24.80
CA LEU A 249 -2.61 -20.15 -24.82
C LEU A 249 -3.07 -21.60 -24.71
N ILE A 250 -3.80 -21.93 -23.65
CA ILE A 250 -4.18 -23.32 -23.38
C ILE A 250 -5.22 -23.83 -24.38
N ALA A 251 -6.09 -22.95 -24.91
CA ALA A 251 -6.98 -23.29 -26.03
C ALA A 251 -6.20 -23.57 -27.32
N THR A 252 -5.18 -22.76 -27.62
CA THR A 252 -4.30 -22.94 -28.79
C THR A 252 -3.54 -24.26 -28.69
N ILE A 253 -2.97 -24.58 -27.52
CA ILE A 253 -2.31 -25.87 -27.27
C ILE A 253 -3.29 -27.03 -27.45
N ALA A 254 -4.50 -26.93 -26.91
CA ALA A 254 -5.52 -27.97 -27.01
C ALA A 254 -5.95 -28.25 -28.46
N LEU A 255 -5.98 -27.21 -29.32
CA LEU A 255 -6.27 -27.32 -30.76
C LEU A 255 -5.08 -27.84 -31.57
N LEU A 256 -3.87 -27.36 -31.30
CA LEU A 256 -2.64 -27.70 -32.01
C LEU A 256 -2.21 -29.15 -31.79
N LEU A 257 -2.30 -29.66 -30.55
CA LEU A 257 -1.69 -30.94 -30.18
C LEU A 257 -2.49 -32.17 -30.57
N ARG A 258 -3.42 -32.07 -31.52
CA ARG A 258 -4.28 -33.18 -31.85
C ARG A 258 -3.61 -34.12 -32.87
N PRO A 259 -3.35 -35.39 -32.53
CA PRO A 259 -2.94 -36.38 -33.53
C PRO A 259 -4.09 -36.65 -34.49
N TRP A 260 -4.05 -36.05 -35.67
CA TRP A 260 -4.99 -36.30 -36.74
C TRP A 260 -4.57 -37.56 -37.51
N ALA A 261 -5.47 -38.53 -37.63
CA ALA A 261 -5.23 -39.80 -38.32
C ALA A 261 -5.18 -39.66 -39.86
N THR A 262 -5.06 -38.45 -40.41
CA THR A 262 -5.08 -38.24 -41.86
C THR A 262 -4.04 -37.22 -42.31
N PRO A 263 -3.19 -37.57 -43.30
CA PRO A 263 -2.28 -36.63 -43.95
C PRO A 263 -2.96 -35.83 -45.07
N ARG A 264 -4.30 -35.94 -45.23
CA ARG A 264 -5.02 -35.25 -46.30
C ARG A 264 -4.94 -33.74 -46.13
N ARG A 265 -4.27 -33.07 -47.07
CA ARG A 265 -4.02 -31.61 -47.08
C ARG A 265 -5.27 -30.77 -46.81
N ARG A 266 -6.36 -31.04 -47.54
CA ARG A 266 -7.63 -30.30 -47.39
C ARG A 266 -8.17 -30.34 -45.96
N VAL A 267 -8.07 -31.50 -45.33
CA VAL A 267 -8.56 -31.72 -43.97
C VAL A 267 -7.66 -31.02 -42.95
N MET A 268 -6.34 -31.06 -43.13
CA MET A 268 -5.39 -30.32 -42.29
C MET A 268 -5.60 -28.80 -42.38
N ILE A 269 -5.79 -28.26 -43.59
CA ILE A 269 -6.06 -26.83 -43.79
C ILE A 269 -7.35 -26.43 -43.09
N GLN A 270 -8.43 -27.21 -43.27
CA GLN A 270 -9.71 -26.97 -42.60
C GLN A 270 -9.55 -26.94 -41.07
N TYR A 271 -8.78 -27.88 -40.50
CA TYR A 271 -8.54 -27.90 -39.06
C TYR A 271 -7.64 -26.78 -38.58
N ALA A 272 -6.65 -26.36 -39.38
CA ALA A 272 -5.71 -25.31 -39.04
C ALA A 272 -6.39 -23.93 -38.87
N ILE A 273 -7.60 -23.74 -39.42
CA ILE A 273 -8.39 -22.52 -39.24
C ILE A 273 -8.60 -22.20 -37.76
N LEU A 274 -8.98 -23.19 -36.94
CA LEU A 274 -9.28 -22.97 -35.52
C LEU A 274 -8.05 -22.53 -34.70
N PRO A 275 -6.94 -23.29 -34.68
CA PRO A 275 -5.73 -22.85 -33.98
C PRO A 275 -5.11 -21.61 -34.61
N ALA A 276 -5.28 -21.34 -35.91
CA ALA A 276 -4.79 -20.09 -36.52
C ALA A 276 -5.52 -18.87 -35.95
N ILE A 277 -6.85 -18.95 -35.83
CA ILE A 277 -7.67 -17.90 -35.22
C ILE A 277 -7.26 -17.67 -33.75
N THR A 278 -7.15 -18.74 -32.96
CA THR A 278 -6.79 -18.59 -31.53
C THR A 278 -5.34 -18.16 -31.32
N ALA A 279 -4.40 -18.66 -32.12
CA ALA A 279 -2.99 -18.27 -32.03
C ALA A 279 -2.79 -16.81 -32.47
N SER A 280 -3.51 -16.34 -33.50
CA SER A 280 -3.44 -14.94 -33.92
C SER A 280 -3.99 -14.01 -32.83
N ALA A 281 -5.11 -14.38 -32.21
CA ALA A 281 -5.65 -13.64 -31.08
C ALA A 281 -4.66 -13.62 -29.89
N LEU A 282 -4.00 -14.75 -29.61
CA LEU A 282 -2.97 -14.82 -28.58
C LEU A 282 -1.80 -13.85 -28.87
N CYS A 283 -1.34 -13.77 -30.12
CA CYS A 283 -0.24 -12.88 -30.51
C CYS A 283 -0.54 -11.39 -30.27
N ILE A 284 -1.78 -10.94 -30.45
CA ILE A 284 -2.16 -9.53 -30.23
C ILE A 284 -2.63 -9.24 -28.80
N PHE A 285 -2.98 -10.28 -28.04
CA PHE A 285 -3.50 -10.14 -26.68
C PHE A 285 -2.40 -10.31 -25.64
N TYR A 286 -1.59 -11.37 -25.75
CA TYR A 286 -0.52 -11.71 -24.82
C TYR A 286 0.60 -12.53 -25.49
N PRO A 287 1.41 -11.92 -26.38
CA PRO A 287 2.48 -12.59 -27.13
C PRO A 287 3.53 -13.23 -26.23
N GLU A 288 3.78 -12.70 -25.03
CA GLU A 288 4.84 -13.14 -24.13
C GLU A 288 4.73 -14.62 -23.73
N VAL A 289 3.53 -15.21 -23.82
CA VAL A 289 3.29 -16.62 -23.51
C VAL A 289 3.26 -17.55 -24.73
N THR A 290 3.36 -17.03 -25.96
CA THR A 290 3.40 -17.87 -27.17
C THR A 290 4.59 -18.84 -27.22
N PRO A 291 5.79 -18.56 -26.66
CA PRO A 291 6.87 -19.53 -26.65
C PRO A 291 6.50 -20.82 -25.93
N PHE A 292 5.64 -20.77 -24.90
CA PHE A 292 5.17 -21.98 -24.22
C PHE A 292 4.33 -22.87 -25.15
N ALA A 293 3.52 -22.31 -26.05
CA ALA A 293 2.78 -23.09 -27.04
C ALA A 293 3.75 -23.82 -27.99
N GLY A 294 4.78 -23.12 -28.47
CA GLY A 294 5.80 -23.69 -29.35
C GLY A 294 6.62 -24.79 -28.67
N LEU A 295 7.08 -24.56 -27.45
CA LEU A 295 7.85 -25.56 -26.68
C LEU A 295 7.01 -26.79 -26.34
N VAL A 296 5.75 -26.61 -25.94
CA VAL A 296 4.82 -27.71 -25.69
C VAL A 296 4.54 -28.50 -26.97
N PHE A 297 4.42 -27.82 -28.11
CA PHE A 297 4.32 -28.45 -29.42
C PHE A 297 5.53 -29.34 -29.74
N VAL A 298 6.74 -28.78 -29.63
CA VAL A 298 7.99 -29.51 -29.91
C VAL A 298 8.13 -30.71 -28.97
N GLY A 299 7.93 -30.51 -27.67
CA GLY A 299 8.02 -31.60 -26.68
C GLY A 299 7.01 -32.72 -26.94
N PHE A 300 5.77 -32.37 -27.29
CA PHE A 300 4.74 -33.35 -27.64
C PHE A 300 5.10 -34.11 -28.93
N ALA A 301 5.53 -33.40 -29.97
CA ALA A 301 5.93 -33.99 -31.25
C ALA A 301 7.09 -34.98 -31.07
N LEU A 302 8.09 -34.62 -30.26
CA LEU A 302 9.23 -35.46 -29.95
C LEU A 302 8.81 -36.74 -29.21
N ILE A 303 8.06 -36.62 -28.12
CA ILE A 303 7.59 -37.80 -27.35
C ILE A 303 6.69 -38.68 -28.21
N TRP A 304 5.82 -38.07 -29.03
CA TRP A 304 4.98 -38.81 -29.96
C TRP A 304 5.83 -39.58 -30.98
N SER A 305 6.86 -38.94 -31.55
CA SER A 305 7.78 -39.56 -32.51
C SER A 305 8.53 -40.73 -31.88
N LEU A 306 9.00 -40.56 -30.64
CA LEU A 306 9.70 -41.60 -29.89
C LEU A 306 8.77 -42.78 -29.57
N ARG A 307 7.52 -42.53 -29.13
CA ARG A 307 6.56 -43.59 -28.80
C ARG A 307 6.08 -44.38 -30.00
N ASN A 308 5.85 -43.71 -31.12
CA ASN A 308 5.30 -44.34 -32.33
C ASN A 308 6.39 -44.75 -33.32
N ARG A 309 7.67 -44.42 -33.05
CA ARG A 309 8.83 -44.65 -33.94
C ARG A 309 8.56 -44.14 -35.36
N ALA A 310 7.88 -43.00 -35.48
CA ALA A 310 7.40 -42.44 -36.74
C ALA A 310 7.52 -40.93 -36.73
N TRP A 311 7.71 -40.33 -37.90
CA TRP A 311 7.75 -38.86 -38.03
C TRP A 311 6.34 -38.26 -37.89
N PRO A 312 6.14 -37.19 -37.08
CA PRO A 312 4.83 -36.59 -36.80
C PRO A 312 4.32 -35.70 -37.96
N SER A 313 4.34 -36.20 -39.20
CA SER A 313 4.04 -35.40 -40.41
C SER A 313 2.70 -34.67 -40.37
N ALA A 314 1.64 -35.31 -39.86
CA ALA A 314 0.32 -34.69 -39.75
C ALA A 314 0.27 -33.55 -38.71
N LEU A 315 1.01 -33.70 -37.61
CA LEU A 315 1.12 -32.69 -36.56
C LEU A 315 1.93 -31.48 -37.07
N LEU A 316 3.05 -31.74 -37.75
CA LEU A 316 3.89 -30.71 -38.38
C LEU A 316 3.15 -29.99 -39.50
N GLY A 317 2.41 -30.71 -40.34
CA GLY A 317 1.57 -30.13 -41.38
C GLY A 317 0.50 -29.20 -40.80
N LEU A 318 -0.20 -29.61 -39.75
CA LEU A 318 -1.16 -28.77 -39.04
C LEU A 318 -0.50 -27.49 -38.49
N ALA A 319 0.66 -27.62 -37.85
CA ALA A 319 1.40 -26.48 -37.33
C ALA A 319 1.84 -25.52 -38.44
N ALA A 320 2.34 -26.04 -39.57
CA ALA A 320 2.71 -25.22 -40.72
C ALA A 320 1.52 -24.44 -41.29
N TYR A 321 0.35 -25.08 -41.45
CA TYR A 321 -0.86 -24.37 -41.90
C TYR A 321 -1.40 -23.40 -40.85
N THR A 322 -1.22 -23.71 -39.56
CA THR A 322 -1.58 -22.80 -38.47
C THR A 322 -0.72 -21.55 -38.53
N LEU A 323 0.60 -21.70 -38.65
CA LEU A 323 1.55 -20.59 -38.79
C LEU A 323 1.25 -19.75 -40.04
N LEU A 324 0.97 -20.40 -41.17
CA LEU A 324 0.53 -19.69 -42.38
C LEU A 324 -0.75 -18.87 -42.12
N GLY A 325 -1.73 -19.46 -41.43
CA GLY A 325 -2.94 -18.74 -41.02
C GLY A 325 -2.66 -17.56 -40.09
N VAL A 326 -1.73 -17.72 -39.14
CA VAL A 326 -1.29 -16.63 -38.25
C VAL A 326 -0.66 -15.48 -39.04
N VAL A 327 0.23 -15.78 -39.99
CA VAL A 327 0.83 -14.76 -40.88
C VAL A 327 -0.26 -14.02 -41.66
N ILE A 328 -1.23 -14.74 -42.23
CA ILE A 328 -2.33 -14.14 -43.00
C ILE A 328 -3.23 -13.26 -42.13
N LEU A 329 -3.59 -13.72 -40.93
CA LEU A 329 -4.51 -13.01 -40.05
C LEU A 329 -3.87 -11.80 -39.38
N LEU A 330 -2.61 -11.91 -38.93
CA LEU A 330 -1.89 -10.81 -38.30
C LEU A 330 -1.49 -9.72 -39.31
N ARG A 331 -1.23 -10.07 -40.56
CA ARG A 331 -0.80 -9.12 -41.61
C ARG A 331 0.46 -8.37 -41.13
N HIS A 332 0.46 -7.03 -41.15
CA HIS A 332 1.57 -6.23 -40.66
C HIS A 332 1.76 -6.28 -39.14
N ASN A 333 0.78 -6.73 -38.35
CA ASN A 333 0.93 -6.93 -36.90
C ASN A 333 1.91 -8.06 -36.56
N LEU A 334 2.31 -8.88 -37.54
CA LEU A 334 3.41 -9.83 -37.36
C LEU A 334 4.72 -9.11 -37.00
N ILE A 335 4.93 -7.90 -37.54
CA ILE A 335 6.08 -7.05 -37.22
C ILE A 335 6.02 -6.66 -35.74
N SER A 336 4.88 -6.13 -35.28
CA SER A 336 4.65 -5.78 -33.88
C SER A 336 4.86 -6.97 -32.94
N TYR A 337 4.32 -8.13 -33.30
CA TYR A 337 4.49 -9.38 -32.55
C TYR A 337 5.96 -9.77 -32.38
N VAL A 338 6.73 -9.77 -33.47
CA VAL A 338 8.16 -10.11 -33.42
C VAL A 338 8.94 -9.09 -32.61
N SER A 339 8.69 -7.80 -32.81
CA SER A 339 9.34 -6.71 -32.05
C SER A 339 9.15 -6.87 -30.54
N ILE A 340 7.91 -7.12 -30.09
CA ILE A 340 7.63 -7.35 -28.66
C ILE A 340 8.37 -8.58 -28.14
N LEU A 341 8.34 -9.70 -28.86
CA LEU A 341 9.01 -10.92 -28.39
C LEU A 341 10.51 -10.74 -28.21
N VAL A 342 11.17 -10.01 -29.11
CA VAL A 342 12.61 -9.70 -29.00
C VAL A 342 12.88 -8.86 -27.75
N VAL A 343 12.08 -7.82 -27.52
CA VAL A 343 12.21 -6.94 -26.34
C VAL A 343 11.98 -7.72 -25.04
N GLN A 344 10.95 -8.57 -25.00
CA GLN A 344 10.59 -9.34 -23.82
C GLN A 344 11.61 -10.45 -23.52
N PHE A 345 12.19 -11.06 -24.55
CA PHE A 345 13.25 -12.06 -24.39
C PHE A 345 14.49 -11.44 -23.75
N ASN A 346 14.91 -10.25 -24.20
CA ASN A 346 16.05 -9.55 -23.62
C ASN A 346 15.79 -9.16 -22.15
N GLY A 347 14.63 -8.58 -21.84
CA GLY A 347 14.29 -8.19 -20.47
C GLY A 347 14.12 -9.38 -19.49
N ALA A 348 13.73 -10.57 -19.98
CA ALA A 348 13.63 -11.76 -19.13
C ALA A 348 14.99 -12.28 -18.63
N MET A 349 16.09 -11.91 -19.29
CA MET A 349 17.44 -12.36 -18.97
C MET A 349 18.15 -11.47 -17.96
N ASP A 350 17.60 -10.28 -17.66
CA ASP A 350 18.17 -9.34 -16.70
C ASP A 350 17.89 -9.80 -15.26
N ALA A 351 18.93 -9.80 -14.43
CA ALA A 351 18.82 -10.11 -13.01
C ALA A 351 18.25 -8.90 -12.24
N SER A 352 17.31 -9.15 -11.33
CA SER A 352 16.79 -8.10 -10.45
C SER A 352 17.65 -7.94 -9.19
N ASN A 353 17.75 -6.71 -8.69
CA ASN A 353 18.25 -6.50 -7.34
C ASN A 353 17.16 -6.89 -6.34
N LEU A 354 17.25 -8.09 -5.76
CA LEU A 354 16.23 -8.63 -4.87
C LEU A 354 16.00 -7.77 -3.60
N LEU A 355 16.97 -6.98 -3.17
CA LEU A 355 16.78 -6.05 -2.06
C LEU A 355 15.77 -4.96 -2.42
N LEU A 356 15.64 -4.63 -3.70
CA LEU A 356 14.69 -3.65 -4.20
C LEU A 356 13.49 -4.32 -4.87
N SER A 357 13.24 -5.61 -4.68
CA SER A 357 12.15 -6.37 -5.32
C SER A 357 10.76 -5.88 -4.89
N LEU A 358 9.78 -5.82 -5.81
CA LEU A 358 8.35 -5.59 -5.47
C LEU A 358 7.59 -6.91 -5.31
N PHE A 359 8.10 -7.99 -5.91
CA PHE A 359 7.40 -9.26 -6.03
C PHE A 359 8.25 -10.45 -5.55
N PRO A 360 8.85 -10.40 -4.34
CA PRO A 360 9.78 -11.44 -3.89
C PRO A 360 9.09 -12.76 -3.51
N TYR A 361 7.77 -12.84 -3.57
CA TYR A 361 6.95 -13.87 -2.92
C TYR A 361 7.31 -15.32 -3.30
N PHE A 362 7.78 -15.56 -4.53
CA PHE A 362 8.20 -16.90 -5.00
C PHE A 362 9.72 -17.10 -4.97
N MET A 363 10.48 -16.07 -4.58
CA MET A 363 11.89 -16.17 -4.20
C MET A 363 12.06 -16.60 -2.74
N LEU A 364 10.98 -16.69 -1.98
CA LEU A 364 10.98 -17.07 -0.57
C LEU A 364 10.45 -18.51 -0.37
N PRO A 365 10.85 -19.22 0.71
CA PRO A 365 10.32 -20.55 1.02
C PRO A 365 8.79 -20.63 1.10
N THR A 366 8.13 -19.55 1.55
CA THR A 366 6.66 -19.43 1.57
C THR A 366 6.03 -19.52 0.17
N GLY A 367 6.81 -19.27 -0.89
CA GLY A 367 6.40 -19.41 -2.29
C GLY A 367 5.76 -20.76 -2.61
N PHE A 368 6.20 -21.86 -2.00
CA PHE A 368 5.59 -23.18 -2.19
C PHE A 368 4.17 -23.28 -1.62
N SER A 369 3.94 -22.66 -0.46
CA SER A 369 2.61 -22.57 0.16
C SER A 369 1.70 -21.63 -0.64
N ASN A 370 2.23 -20.47 -1.04
CA ASN A 370 1.54 -19.48 -1.88
C ASN A 370 1.12 -20.07 -3.22
N PHE A 371 1.98 -20.91 -3.83
CA PHE A 371 1.73 -21.55 -5.13
C PHE A 371 0.52 -22.49 -5.13
N LEU A 372 0.23 -23.13 -3.99
CA LEU A 372 -0.97 -23.97 -3.79
C LEU A 372 -2.18 -23.18 -3.26
N GLY A 373 -1.98 -21.93 -2.85
CA GLY A 373 -3.01 -21.05 -2.32
C GLY A 373 -3.35 -21.28 -0.85
N TRP A 374 -2.50 -21.96 -0.08
CA TRP A 374 -2.75 -22.16 1.35
C TRP A 374 -2.39 -20.93 2.18
N MET A 375 -1.60 -20.01 1.63
CA MET A 375 -1.25 -18.75 2.27
C MET A 375 -1.33 -17.60 1.27
N PRO A 376 -1.87 -16.44 1.66
CA PRO A 376 -1.80 -15.22 0.88
C PRO A 376 -0.36 -14.73 0.71
N ILE A 377 -0.07 -14.18 -0.48
CA ILE A 377 1.15 -13.42 -0.71
C ILE A 377 1.11 -12.12 0.11
N ALA A 378 2.29 -11.60 0.44
CA ALA A 378 2.43 -10.39 1.26
C ALA A 378 1.81 -10.47 2.67
N HIS A 379 1.54 -11.67 3.18
CA HIS A 379 1.00 -11.89 4.52
C HIS A 379 1.72 -13.07 5.19
N ASP A 380 2.19 -12.86 6.42
CA ASP A 380 2.90 -13.89 7.20
C ASP A 380 1.96 -14.52 8.25
N PHE A 381 2.31 -15.70 8.74
CA PHE A 381 1.55 -16.42 9.76
C PHE A 381 2.48 -16.87 10.89
N PRO A 382 1.95 -17.21 12.07
CA PRO A 382 2.77 -17.72 13.16
C PRO A 382 3.31 -19.15 12.90
N GLU A 383 4.43 -19.48 13.54
CA GLU A 383 4.90 -20.87 13.63
C GLU A 383 4.00 -21.69 14.58
N PRO A 384 3.86 -23.02 14.38
CA PRO A 384 4.51 -23.86 13.36
C PRO A 384 3.75 -23.91 12.01
N VAL A 385 2.65 -23.18 11.87
CA VAL A 385 1.73 -23.27 10.71
C VAL A 385 2.47 -22.94 9.40
N VAL A 386 3.30 -21.90 9.39
CA VAL A 386 4.10 -21.53 8.21
C VAL A 386 5.02 -22.67 7.80
N SER A 387 5.83 -23.20 8.73
CA SER A 387 6.77 -24.29 8.40
C SER A 387 6.05 -25.54 7.92
N LEU A 388 4.94 -25.93 8.56
CA LEU A 388 4.14 -27.07 8.12
C LEU A 388 3.57 -26.86 6.71
N SER A 389 3.07 -25.66 6.41
CA SER A 389 2.52 -25.34 5.08
C SER A 389 3.61 -25.31 4.00
N ILE A 390 4.79 -24.78 4.30
CA ILE A 390 5.95 -24.82 3.39
C ILE A 390 6.34 -26.27 3.08
N ALA A 391 6.52 -27.10 4.11
CA ALA A 391 6.92 -28.49 3.94
C ALA A 391 5.89 -29.30 3.13
N ALA A 392 4.60 -29.15 3.47
CA ALA A 392 3.51 -29.78 2.74
C ALA A 392 3.45 -29.28 1.28
N GLY A 393 3.67 -27.99 1.06
CA GLY A 393 3.69 -27.39 -0.27
C GLY A 393 4.82 -27.94 -1.14
N MET A 394 6.03 -28.02 -0.59
CA MET A 394 7.19 -28.62 -1.26
C MET A 394 6.92 -30.08 -1.65
N LEU A 395 6.36 -30.87 -0.72
CA LEU A 395 6.03 -32.27 -0.97
C LEU A 395 5.00 -32.43 -2.09
N VAL A 396 3.89 -31.69 -2.03
CA VAL A 396 2.84 -31.74 -3.06
C VAL A 396 3.38 -31.32 -4.42
N VAL A 397 4.16 -30.23 -4.49
CA VAL A 397 4.78 -29.79 -5.75
C VAL A 397 5.69 -30.87 -6.32
N ALA A 398 6.55 -31.48 -5.50
CA ALA A 398 7.42 -32.57 -5.94
C ALA A 398 6.63 -33.77 -6.49
N LEU A 399 5.59 -34.23 -5.76
CA LEU A 399 4.73 -35.33 -6.20
C LEU A 399 3.99 -35.03 -7.50
N VAL A 400 3.52 -33.79 -7.66
CA VAL A 400 2.83 -33.34 -8.88
C VAL A 400 3.79 -33.28 -10.06
N LEU A 401 5.04 -32.85 -9.87
CA LEU A 401 6.05 -32.85 -10.93
C LEU A 401 6.44 -34.26 -11.35
N LEU A 402 6.63 -35.19 -10.40
CA LEU A 402 6.85 -36.61 -10.70
C LEU A 402 5.67 -37.20 -11.48
N ARG A 403 4.44 -36.82 -11.11
CA ARG A 403 3.24 -37.22 -11.84
C ARG A 403 3.20 -36.62 -13.24
N ALA A 404 3.56 -35.35 -13.40
CA ALA A 404 3.61 -34.67 -14.70
C ALA A 404 4.66 -35.32 -15.62
N LEU A 405 5.83 -35.70 -15.10
CA LEU A 405 6.83 -36.48 -15.85
C LEU A 405 6.24 -37.81 -16.35
N ARG A 406 5.47 -38.53 -15.52
CA ARG A 406 4.82 -39.76 -15.95
C ARG A 406 3.72 -39.52 -17.00
N ASP A 407 2.91 -38.49 -16.82
CA ASP A 407 1.79 -38.20 -17.72
C ASP A 407 2.24 -37.52 -19.03
N SER A 408 3.41 -36.88 -19.08
CA SER A 408 4.00 -36.36 -20.32
C SER A 408 4.34 -37.50 -21.29
N TRP A 409 4.86 -38.63 -20.80
CA TRP A 409 5.03 -39.87 -21.58
C TRP A 409 3.71 -40.45 -22.09
N ARG A 410 2.58 -40.14 -21.44
CA ARG A 410 1.24 -40.48 -21.91
C ARG A 410 0.69 -39.49 -22.93
N LEU A 411 1.50 -38.52 -23.35
CA LEU A 411 1.13 -37.43 -24.26
C LEU A 411 -0.01 -36.58 -23.67
N ALA A 412 0.09 -36.22 -22.39
CA ALA A 412 -0.81 -35.26 -21.75
C ALA A 412 -0.30 -33.83 -21.97
N PRO A 413 -1.01 -32.97 -22.73
CA PRO A 413 -0.56 -31.59 -23.00
C PRO A 413 -0.32 -30.75 -21.74
N ALA A 414 -1.23 -30.83 -20.77
CA ALA A 414 -1.14 -30.07 -19.53
C ALA A 414 0.11 -30.43 -18.70
N ALA A 415 0.53 -31.70 -18.74
CA ALA A 415 1.74 -32.15 -18.04
C ALA A 415 3.01 -31.58 -18.67
N LEU A 416 3.07 -31.54 -20.02
CA LEU A 416 4.18 -30.91 -20.74
C LEU A 416 4.25 -29.41 -20.45
N LEU A 417 3.09 -28.73 -20.48
CA LEU A 417 3.01 -27.31 -20.17
C LEU A 417 3.53 -27.01 -18.76
N LEU A 418 3.10 -27.79 -17.75
CA LEU A 418 3.56 -27.62 -16.37
C LEU A 418 5.08 -27.81 -16.27
N LEU A 419 5.64 -28.86 -16.87
CA LEU A 419 7.07 -29.15 -16.80
C LEU A 419 7.91 -28.05 -17.47
N ILE A 420 7.47 -27.55 -18.63
CA ILE A 420 8.17 -26.47 -19.35
C ILE A 420 8.12 -25.17 -18.54
N GLN A 421 6.94 -24.81 -18.03
CA GLN A 421 6.80 -23.63 -17.19
C GLN A 421 7.60 -23.76 -15.89
N PHE A 422 7.62 -24.94 -15.25
CA PHE A 422 8.40 -25.16 -14.03
C PHE A 422 9.91 -25.10 -14.31
N ALA A 423 10.38 -25.66 -15.43
CA ALA A 423 11.79 -25.55 -15.84
C ALA A 423 12.18 -24.08 -16.08
N PHE A 424 11.29 -23.29 -16.69
CA PHE A 424 11.51 -21.86 -16.85
C PHE A 424 11.48 -21.12 -15.52
N ALA A 425 10.59 -21.50 -14.59
CA ALA A 425 10.54 -20.97 -13.23
C ALA A 425 11.86 -21.19 -12.48
N ALA A 426 12.46 -22.38 -12.60
CA ALA A 426 13.77 -22.67 -12.02
C ALA A 426 14.87 -21.75 -12.61
N ARG A 427 14.82 -21.44 -13.90
CA ARG A 427 15.75 -20.50 -14.56
C ARG A 427 15.54 -19.05 -14.12
N LEU A 428 14.31 -18.62 -13.91
CA LEU A 428 14.00 -17.28 -13.39
C LEU A 428 14.41 -17.15 -11.92
N PHE A 429 14.18 -18.19 -11.12
CA PHE A 429 14.62 -18.27 -9.73
C PHE A 429 16.14 -18.17 -9.63
N SER A 430 16.89 -18.94 -10.43
CA SER A 430 18.36 -18.89 -10.42
C SER A 430 18.92 -17.57 -10.95
N GLY A 431 18.18 -16.88 -11.83
CA GLY A 431 18.51 -15.55 -12.32
C GLY A 431 18.03 -14.39 -11.45
N ALA A 432 17.47 -14.66 -10.26
CA ALA A 432 16.89 -13.65 -9.38
C ALA A 432 15.85 -12.75 -10.08
N ASN A 433 15.10 -13.27 -11.06
CA ASN A 433 14.03 -12.53 -11.75
C ASN A 433 12.70 -12.71 -10.99
N ASP A 434 12.47 -11.85 -10.01
CA ASP A 434 11.33 -11.88 -9.08
C ASP A 434 9.99 -11.65 -9.80
N PHE A 435 9.91 -10.63 -10.65
CA PHE A 435 8.69 -10.24 -11.36
C PHE A 435 8.25 -11.30 -12.37
N GLY A 436 9.19 -11.85 -13.14
CA GLY A 436 8.93 -12.94 -14.07
C GLY A 436 8.44 -14.19 -13.36
N LEU A 437 9.07 -14.54 -12.23
CA LEU A 437 8.69 -15.71 -11.43
C LEU A 437 7.29 -15.54 -10.81
N TYR A 438 6.98 -14.35 -10.30
CA TYR A 438 5.65 -13.99 -9.80
C TYR A 438 4.56 -14.18 -10.87
N LYS A 439 4.78 -13.67 -12.09
CA LYS A 439 3.84 -13.86 -13.21
C LYS A 439 3.70 -15.34 -13.59
N LEU A 440 4.82 -16.04 -13.72
CA LEU A 440 4.85 -17.43 -14.15
C LEU A 440 4.13 -18.37 -13.18
N ALA A 441 4.23 -18.13 -11.86
CA ALA A 441 3.50 -18.89 -10.85
C ALA A 441 1.97 -18.82 -11.06
N MET A 442 1.45 -17.67 -11.48
CA MET A 442 0.04 -17.52 -11.86
C MET A 442 -0.27 -18.19 -13.21
N TRP A 443 0.63 -18.10 -14.20
CA TRP A 443 0.44 -18.76 -15.51
C TRP A 443 0.37 -20.28 -15.41
N MET A 444 1.02 -20.85 -14.40
CA MET A 444 1.08 -22.30 -14.16
C MET A 444 -0.20 -22.87 -13.58
N GLN A 445 -1.09 -22.05 -13.00
CA GLN A 445 -2.26 -22.52 -12.25
C GLN A 445 -3.16 -23.50 -13.04
N PRO A 446 -3.49 -23.27 -14.34
CA PRO A 446 -4.27 -24.24 -15.10
C PRO A 446 -3.57 -25.59 -15.30
N ALA A 447 -2.26 -25.58 -15.56
CA ALA A 447 -1.48 -26.79 -15.77
C ALA A 447 -1.25 -27.55 -14.45
N LEU A 448 -1.02 -26.81 -13.36
CA LEU A 448 -0.95 -27.33 -12.00
C LEU A 448 -2.26 -28.02 -11.59
N ALA A 449 -3.40 -27.34 -11.76
CA ALA A 449 -4.72 -27.90 -11.45
C ALA A 449 -5.01 -29.18 -12.25
N ALA A 450 -4.60 -29.22 -13.53
CA ALA A 450 -4.70 -30.42 -14.36
C ALA A 450 -3.87 -31.60 -13.83
N CYS A 451 -2.63 -31.37 -13.41
CA CYS A 451 -1.76 -32.42 -12.88
C CYS A 451 -2.18 -32.87 -11.46
N LEU A 452 -2.64 -31.94 -10.61
CA LEU A 452 -3.27 -32.26 -9.33
C LEU A 452 -4.51 -33.13 -9.54
N ALA A 453 -5.39 -32.76 -10.47
CA ALA A 453 -6.57 -33.56 -10.80
C ALA A 453 -6.21 -34.97 -11.29
N ALA A 454 -5.16 -35.10 -12.10
CA ALA A 454 -4.66 -36.40 -12.55
C ALA A 454 -4.15 -37.25 -11.37
N TRP A 455 -3.50 -36.64 -10.39
CA TRP A 455 -3.05 -37.29 -9.16
C TRP A 455 -4.24 -37.71 -8.28
N ILE A 456 -5.17 -36.80 -7.97
CA ILE A 456 -6.40 -37.06 -7.18
C ILE A 456 -7.17 -38.24 -7.77
N VAL A 457 -7.48 -38.19 -9.08
CA VAL A 457 -8.23 -39.26 -9.75
C VAL A 457 -7.46 -40.59 -9.72
N SER A 458 -6.13 -40.56 -9.72
CA SER A 458 -5.32 -41.78 -9.62
C SER A 458 -5.38 -42.43 -8.24
N LEU A 459 -5.47 -41.63 -7.16
CA LEU A 459 -5.59 -42.12 -5.78
C LEU A 459 -6.98 -42.71 -5.51
N THR A 460 -8.03 -42.10 -6.07
CA THR A 460 -9.42 -42.47 -5.78
C THR A 460 -9.99 -43.50 -6.74
N GLY A 461 -9.30 -43.77 -7.85
CA GLY A 461 -9.74 -44.65 -8.91
C GLY A 461 -11.10 -44.24 -9.47
N ARG A 462 -12.07 -45.17 -9.46
CA ARG A 462 -13.43 -44.92 -9.99
C ARG A 462 -14.39 -44.24 -8.99
N ARG A 463 -14.00 -44.07 -7.73
CA ARG A 463 -14.86 -43.57 -6.64
C ARG A 463 -14.99 -42.03 -6.71
N VAL A 464 -16.09 -41.56 -7.29
CA VAL A 464 -16.36 -40.12 -7.47
C VAL A 464 -16.44 -39.38 -6.13
N VAL A 465 -17.05 -40.00 -5.12
CA VAL A 465 -17.20 -39.41 -3.77
C VAL A 465 -15.84 -39.12 -3.13
N ALA A 466 -14.88 -40.04 -3.24
CA ALA A 466 -13.54 -39.84 -2.68
C ALA A 466 -12.77 -38.71 -3.40
N ALA A 467 -12.89 -38.60 -4.72
CA ALA A 467 -12.31 -37.48 -5.47
C ALA A 467 -12.95 -36.15 -5.07
N GLY A 468 -14.28 -36.14 -4.91
CA GLY A 468 -15.03 -34.99 -4.41
C GLY A 468 -14.59 -34.57 -3.00
N ALA A 469 -14.35 -35.51 -2.10
CA ALA A 469 -13.89 -35.22 -0.74
C ALA A 469 -12.49 -34.57 -0.72
N ILE A 470 -11.55 -35.03 -1.54
CA ILE A 470 -10.21 -34.42 -1.64
C ILE A 470 -10.30 -33.01 -2.25
N VAL A 471 -11.13 -32.82 -3.26
CA VAL A 471 -11.38 -31.49 -3.83
C VAL A 471 -11.99 -30.57 -2.77
N ALA A 472 -13.02 -31.03 -2.03
CA ALA A 472 -13.63 -30.26 -0.96
C ALA A 472 -12.60 -29.88 0.12
N LEU A 473 -11.70 -30.80 0.51
CA LEU A 473 -10.63 -30.52 1.45
C LEU A 473 -9.68 -29.44 0.93
N TYR A 474 -9.29 -29.50 -0.34
CA TYR A 474 -8.48 -28.45 -0.97
C TYR A 474 -9.20 -27.10 -0.98
N LEU A 475 -10.49 -27.07 -1.34
CA LEU A 475 -11.29 -25.85 -1.36
C LEU A 475 -11.39 -25.23 0.03
N VAL A 476 -11.62 -26.05 1.07
CA VAL A 476 -11.69 -25.59 2.46
C VAL A 476 -10.32 -25.07 2.92
N SER A 477 -9.21 -25.72 2.57
CA SER A 477 -7.88 -25.24 2.98
C SER A 477 -7.42 -23.99 2.21
N ALA A 478 -7.90 -23.78 0.98
CA ALA A 478 -7.61 -22.60 0.18
C ALA A 478 -8.57 -21.42 0.44
N ALA A 479 -9.74 -21.68 1.03
CA ALA A 479 -10.77 -20.67 1.27
C ALA A 479 -10.30 -19.47 2.10
N PRO A 480 -9.49 -19.61 3.18
CA PRO A 480 -9.00 -18.45 3.93
C PRO A 480 -8.22 -17.46 3.05
N THR A 481 -7.35 -17.97 2.18
CA THR A 481 -6.58 -17.16 1.23
C THR A 481 -7.50 -16.52 0.17
N GLY A 482 -8.46 -17.28 -0.36
CA GLY A 482 -9.44 -16.76 -1.32
C GLY A 482 -10.33 -15.66 -0.74
N LEU A 483 -10.75 -15.80 0.52
CA LEU A 483 -11.50 -14.79 1.26
C LEU A 483 -10.65 -13.55 1.52
N TYR A 484 -9.41 -13.72 1.96
CA TYR A 484 -8.47 -12.61 2.13
C TYR A 484 -8.35 -11.80 0.84
N TYR A 485 -8.10 -12.45 -0.30
CA TYR A 485 -7.95 -11.74 -1.56
C TYR A 485 -9.24 -11.05 -2.03
N THR A 486 -10.40 -11.70 -1.89
CA THR A 486 -11.68 -11.11 -2.32
C THR A 486 -12.13 -9.99 -1.39
N GLN A 487 -11.89 -10.07 -0.08
CA GLN A 487 -12.19 -9.00 0.87
C GLN A 487 -11.27 -7.79 0.66
N ALA A 488 -9.96 -8.01 0.47
CA ALA A 488 -9.04 -6.93 0.12
C ALA A 488 -9.42 -6.28 -1.22
N SER A 489 -9.95 -7.06 -2.16
CA SER A 489 -10.52 -6.55 -3.42
C SER A 489 -11.78 -5.68 -3.24
N CYS A 490 -12.37 -5.56 -2.05
CA CYS A 490 -13.39 -4.54 -1.80
C CYS A 490 -12.77 -3.14 -1.61
N GLY A 491 -11.44 -3.06 -1.45
CA GLY A 491 -10.71 -1.82 -1.21
C GLY A 491 -10.92 -1.23 0.19
N VAL A 492 -11.53 -1.95 1.13
CA VAL A 492 -11.85 -1.41 2.47
C VAL A 492 -10.61 -1.32 3.38
N ASN A 493 -9.70 -2.27 3.23
CA ASN A 493 -8.45 -2.33 3.99
C ASN A 493 -7.36 -1.54 3.27
N ALA A 494 -6.60 -0.75 4.03
CA ALA A 494 -5.40 -0.06 3.54
C ALA A 494 -4.19 -1.01 3.57
N GLY A 495 -3.14 -0.70 2.80
CA GLY A 495 -1.91 -1.49 2.71
C GLY A 495 -2.01 -2.75 1.85
N GLY A 496 -0.87 -3.45 1.73
CA GLY A 496 -0.75 -4.65 0.90
C GLY A 496 -0.75 -4.34 -0.60
N LEU A 497 -1.52 -5.11 -1.37
CA LEU A 497 -1.65 -4.94 -2.82
C LEU A 497 -2.67 -3.85 -3.23
N THR A 498 -3.39 -3.24 -2.27
CA THR A 498 -4.46 -2.28 -2.56
C THR A 498 -3.88 -0.88 -2.78
N GLU A 499 -4.00 -0.36 -4.00
CA GLU A 499 -3.44 0.96 -4.35
C GLU A 499 -4.35 2.14 -3.98
N LEU A 500 -5.67 1.89 -4.00
CA LEU A 500 -6.69 2.94 -3.90
C LEU A 500 -7.80 2.49 -2.94
N ARG A 501 -7.61 2.82 -1.66
CA ARG A 501 -8.56 2.49 -0.59
C ARG A 501 -9.91 3.16 -0.85
N LEU A 502 -11.00 2.45 -0.56
CA LEU A 502 -12.40 2.87 -0.67
C LEU A 502 -12.86 3.28 -2.08
N ALA A 503 -12.03 3.20 -3.12
CA ALA A 503 -12.36 3.66 -4.46
C ALA A 503 -13.64 3.01 -5.03
N SER A 504 -13.86 1.71 -4.77
CA SER A 504 -15.08 1.02 -5.21
C SER A 504 -16.36 1.50 -4.50
N ARG A 505 -16.23 2.01 -3.26
CA ARG A 505 -17.35 2.50 -2.46
C ARG A 505 -17.65 3.97 -2.76
N LEU A 506 -16.61 4.80 -2.87
CA LEU A 506 -16.74 6.24 -3.11
C LEU A 506 -17.03 6.57 -4.58
N GLY A 507 -16.72 5.65 -5.49
CA GLY A 507 -16.87 5.84 -6.93
C GLY A 507 -15.79 6.75 -7.53
N LEU A 508 -15.57 6.63 -8.84
CA LEU A 508 -14.54 7.38 -9.56
C LEU A 508 -15.05 8.67 -10.22
N THR A 509 -16.35 8.96 -10.18
CA THR A 509 -16.93 10.07 -10.94
C THR A 509 -16.45 11.42 -10.41
N ILE A 510 -15.97 12.27 -11.31
CA ILE A 510 -15.66 13.68 -11.02
C ILE A 510 -16.76 14.54 -11.64
N PRO A 511 -17.44 15.41 -10.87
CA PRO A 511 -18.37 16.37 -11.44
C PRO A 511 -17.64 17.27 -12.44
N PRO A 512 -18.11 17.39 -13.69
CA PRO A 512 -17.45 18.24 -14.67
C PRO A 512 -17.50 19.72 -14.24
N PRO A 513 -16.43 20.49 -14.45
CA PRO A 513 -16.46 21.94 -14.26
C PRO A 513 -17.53 22.60 -15.14
N ALA A 514 -18.08 23.72 -14.66
CA ALA A 514 -19.10 24.48 -15.41
C ALA A 514 -18.54 25.08 -16.72
N ASP A 515 -17.29 25.57 -16.70
CA ASP A 515 -16.57 26.02 -17.89
C ASP A 515 -15.65 24.91 -18.40
N HIS A 516 -15.89 24.49 -19.64
CA HIS A 516 -15.13 23.43 -20.29
C HIS A 516 -13.67 23.80 -20.57
N ASN A 517 -13.35 25.08 -20.68
CA ASN A 517 -12.00 25.56 -20.94
C ASN A 517 -11.25 25.99 -19.67
N ALA A 518 -11.88 25.90 -18.51
CA ALA A 518 -11.26 26.26 -17.25
C ALA A 518 -10.07 25.33 -16.92
N GLN A 519 -8.93 25.92 -16.55
CA GLN A 519 -7.74 25.17 -16.18
C GLN A 519 -7.93 24.49 -14.82
N LEU A 520 -7.81 23.16 -14.81
CA LEU A 520 -7.77 22.35 -13.60
C LEU A 520 -6.33 22.03 -13.23
N THR A 521 -6.01 22.05 -11.94
CA THR A 521 -4.70 21.62 -11.43
C THR A 521 -4.88 20.49 -10.44
N SER A 522 -4.27 19.33 -10.73
CA SER A 522 -4.34 18.17 -9.86
C SER A 522 -3.30 18.23 -8.76
N THR A 523 -3.73 18.08 -7.51
CA THR A 523 -2.83 17.87 -6.36
C THR A 523 -2.61 16.39 -6.08
N ILE A 524 -3.14 15.50 -6.91
CA ILE A 524 -3.15 14.05 -6.67
C ILE A 524 -1.73 13.50 -6.81
N GLU A 525 -1.25 12.89 -5.73
CA GLU A 525 0.06 12.26 -5.62
C GLU A 525 0.03 10.74 -5.81
N ASN A 526 -1.16 10.13 -5.78
CA ASN A 526 -1.36 8.71 -6.06
C ASN A 526 -1.42 8.47 -7.58
N VAL A 527 -0.53 7.62 -8.11
CA VAL A 527 -0.39 7.38 -9.56
C VAL A 527 -1.69 6.89 -10.19
N VAL A 528 -2.36 5.93 -9.57
CA VAL A 528 -3.58 5.33 -10.12
C VAL A 528 -4.73 6.34 -10.10
N ALA A 529 -4.89 7.06 -8.98
CA ALA A 529 -5.90 8.11 -8.84
C ALA A 529 -5.70 9.23 -9.87
N ALA A 530 -4.46 9.65 -10.13
CA ALA A 530 -4.16 10.67 -11.14
C ALA A 530 -4.55 10.20 -12.55
N LYS A 531 -4.34 8.92 -12.88
CA LYS A 531 -4.74 8.33 -14.17
C LYS A 531 -6.26 8.19 -14.31
N PHE A 532 -6.96 7.80 -13.25
CA PHE A 532 -8.41 7.80 -13.24
C PHE A 532 -8.98 9.21 -13.37
N ALA A 533 -8.42 10.21 -12.67
CA ALA A 533 -8.81 11.61 -12.85
C ALA A 533 -8.60 12.07 -14.30
N GLY A 534 -7.47 11.72 -14.93
CA GLY A 534 -7.22 11.99 -16.35
C GLY A 534 -8.20 11.28 -17.30
N THR A 535 -8.81 10.17 -16.88
CA THR A 535 -9.88 9.49 -17.63
C THR A 535 -11.20 10.24 -17.51
N GLU A 536 -11.53 10.66 -16.29
CA GLU A 536 -12.82 11.28 -15.95
C GLU A 536 -12.93 12.73 -16.42
N LEU A 537 -11.81 13.46 -16.42
CA LEU A 537 -11.71 14.86 -16.85
C LEU A 537 -11.26 15.01 -18.30
N ARG A 538 -11.44 13.97 -19.11
CA ARG A 538 -11.08 14.02 -20.53
C ARG A 538 -11.88 15.12 -21.24
N GLY A 539 -11.17 15.89 -22.07
CA GLY A 539 -11.67 17.07 -22.76
C GLY A 539 -11.41 18.37 -22.01
N TYR A 540 -11.17 18.32 -20.69
CA TYR A 540 -10.89 19.50 -19.89
C TYR A 540 -9.38 19.74 -19.77
N PRO A 541 -8.89 20.99 -19.75
CA PRO A 541 -7.48 21.28 -19.49
C PRO A 541 -7.10 20.86 -18.06
N LEU A 542 -6.33 19.78 -17.91
CA LEU A 542 -5.87 19.26 -16.63
C LEU A 542 -4.34 19.28 -16.56
N ALA A 543 -3.78 19.93 -15.53
CA ALA A 543 -2.35 19.90 -15.24
C ALA A 543 -2.05 18.97 -14.06
N LEU A 544 -1.18 17.97 -14.27
CA LEU A 544 -0.71 17.05 -13.23
C LEU A 544 0.63 17.53 -12.67
N VAL A 545 0.59 18.37 -11.62
CA VAL A 545 1.80 19.06 -11.13
C VAL A 545 2.66 18.24 -10.18
N SER A 546 2.12 17.14 -9.63
CA SER A 546 2.89 16.26 -8.75
C SER A 546 4.03 15.55 -9.48
N ARG A 547 3.75 15.09 -10.71
CA ARG A 547 4.71 14.58 -11.68
C ARG A 547 4.07 14.43 -13.04
N ASP A 548 4.91 14.23 -14.04
CA ASP A 548 4.46 13.61 -15.29
C ASP A 548 4.17 12.11 -15.09
N PHE A 549 2.89 11.76 -14.97
CA PHE A 549 2.42 10.37 -14.87
C PHE A 549 2.34 9.67 -16.24
N PHE A 550 2.47 10.43 -17.32
CA PHE A 550 2.29 9.98 -18.70
C PHE A 550 3.56 10.10 -19.53
N TRP A 551 4.72 10.25 -18.87
CA TRP A 551 6.01 10.42 -19.51
C TRP A 551 6.23 9.36 -20.62
N PRO A 552 6.23 9.76 -21.90
CA PRO A 552 6.33 8.81 -23.00
C PRO A 552 7.80 8.44 -23.21
N THR A 553 8.17 7.19 -22.95
CA THR A 553 9.43 6.62 -23.45
C THR A 553 9.13 5.84 -24.72
N THR A 554 9.53 6.34 -25.89
CA THR A 554 9.51 5.53 -27.12
C THR A 554 10.79 4.71 -27.20
N ARG A 555 10.67 3.40 -27.20
CA ARG A 555 11.79 2.46 -27.36
C ARG A 555 12.20 2.32 -28.82
N THR A 556 11.27 2.51 -29.74
CA THR A 556 11.57 2.40 -31.18
C THR A 556 12.42 3.58 -31.63
N ASP A 557 13.63 3.29 -32.14
CA ASP A 557 14.44 4.30 -32.82
C ASP A 557 13.92 4.51 -34.24
N PHE A 558 13.30 5.66 -34.50
CA PHE A 558 12.81 6.04 -35.81
C PHE A 558 13.87 6.71 -36.69
N LYS A 559 15.06 7.03 -36.16
CA LYS A 559 16.18 7.57 -36.94
C LYS A 559 16.91 6.47 -37.71
N ASP A 560 17.18 5.33 -37.06
CA ASP A 560 17.71 4.13 -37.70
C ASP A 560 16.90 2.87 -37.36
N PRO A 561 15.64 2.80 -37.82
CA PRO A 561 14.78 1.65 -37.54
C PRO A 561 15.27 0.43 -38.29
N THR A 562 15.09 -0.73 -37.66
CA THR A 562 15.33 -2.02 -38.32
C THR A 562 14.53 -2.14 -39.62
N TRP A 563 15.05 -2.90 -40.58
CA TRP A 563 14.43 -3.06 -41.89
C TRP A 563 12.98 -3.52 -41.81
N SER A 564 12.63 -4.37 -40.84
CA SER A 564 11.27 -4.87 -40.64
C SER A 564 10.30 -3.79 -40.19
N VAL A 565 10.75 -2.84 -39.36
CA VAL A 565 9.92 -1.70 -38.91
C VAL A 565 9.67 -0.73 -40.06
N ARG A 566 10.66 -0.50 -40.93
CA ARG A 566 10.49 0.34 -42.15
C ARG A 566 9.45 -0.19 -43.12
N LEU A 567 9.22 -1.50 -43.15
CA LEU A 567 8.21 -2.14 -44.00
C LEU A 567 6.78 -2.06 -43.42
N HIS A 568 6.61 -1.47 -42.23
CA HIS A 568 5.28 -1.31 -41.66
C HIS A 568 4.45 -0.32 -42.52
N PRO A 569 3.21 -0.67 -42.94
CA PRO A 569 2.43 0.18 -43.85
C PRO A 569 2.14 1.60 -43.32
N TYR A 570 2.12 1.75 -41.98
CA TYR A 570 1.88 3.02 -41.29
C TYR A 570 3.16 3.58 -40.63
N PHE A 571 4.32 3.31 -41.23
CA PHE A 571 5.60 3.77 -40.70
C PHE A 571 5.66 5.30 -40.60
N GLU A 572 5.05 6.03 -41.54
CA GLU A 572 5.02 7.49 -41.50
C GLU A 572 4.30 8.00 -40.25
N GLU A 573 3.10 7.48 -39.97
CA GLU A 573 2.32 7.83 -38.77
C GLU A 573 3.08 7.48 -37.50
N MET A 574 3.68 6.29 -37.43
CA MET A 574 4.52 5.88 -36.29
C MET A 574 5.69 6.83 -36.06
N SER A 575 6.37 7.25 -37.14
CA SER A 575 7.54 8.13 -37.07
C SER A 575 7.23 9.54 -36.55
N ARG A 576 5.95 9.96 -36.54
CA ARG A 576 5.51 11.23 -35.93
C ARG A 576 5.66 11.26 -34.41
N ALA A 577 5.85 10.10 -33.77
CA ALA A 577 6.03 10.02 -32.32
C ALA A 577 7.24 10.83 -31.82
N ALA A 578 8.40 10.69 -32.48
CA ALA A 578 9.63 11.36 -32.07
C ALA A 578 9.56 12.90 -32.12
N PRO A 579 9.10 13.53 -33.22
CA PRO A 579 8.94 14.99 -33.24
C PRO A 579 7.89 15.47 -32.24
N LEU A 580 6.77 14.75 -32.06
CA LEU A 580 5.73 15.12 -31.08
C LEU A 580 6.27 15.11 -29.64
N ILE A 581 7.06 14.11 -29.24
CA ILE A 581 7.68 14.07 -27.90
C ILE A 581 8.69 15.21 -27.73
N THR A 582 9.46 15.51 -28.78
CA THR A 582 10.45 16.59 -28.75
C THR A 582 9.77 17.94 -28.58
N GLU A 583 8.73 18.21 -29.38
CA GLU A 583 7.89 19.41 -29.29
C GLU A 583 7.22 19.50 -27.91
N ARG A 584 6.60 18.42 -27.45
CA ARG A 584 5.97 18.33 -26.12
C ARG A 584 6.95 18.65 -24.99
N ASN A 585 8.15 18.06 -24.99
CA ASN A 585 9.12 18.29 -23.92
C ASN A 585 9.68 19.71 -23.96
N ARG A 586 9.76 20.34 -25.14
CA ARG A 586 10.16 21.74 -25.28
C ARG A 586 9.08 22.70 -24.80
N ASP A 587 7.82 22.43 -25.13
CA ASP A 587 6.73 23.41 -25.00
C ASP A 587 5.88 23.21 -23.73
N LEU A 588 5.87 22.00 -23.16
CA LEU A 588 4.95 21.63 -22.07
C LEU A 588 5.66 21.22 -20.78
N ILE A 589 7.00 21.16 -20.76
CA ILE A 589 7.77 20.70 -19.61
C ILE A 589 8.89 21.67 -19.28
N THR A 590 9.07 21.94 -17.99
CA THR A 590 10.20 22.72 -17.45
C THR A 590 10.97 21.86 -16.46
N ASN A 591 12.30 21.96 -16.50
CA ASN A 591 13.21 21.26 -15.59
C ASN A 591 13.97 22.28 -14.75
N GLY A 592 13.99 22.06 -13.44
CA GLY A 592 14.60 22.97 -12.49
C GLY A 592 15.44 22.23 -11.45
N VAL A 593 16.24 23.01 -10.70
CA VAL A 593 16.98 22.52 -9.54
C VAL A 593 16.67 23.44 -8.36
N LEU A 594 16.13 22.87 -7.30
CA LEU A 594 15.83 23.56 -6.05
C LEU A 594 16.41 22.74 -4.89
N TRP A 595 17.12 23.38 -3.95
CA TRP A 595 17.82 22.73 -2.83
C TRP A 595 18.66 21.49 -3.24
N GLY A 596 19.32 21.56 -4.40
CA GLY A 596 20.17 20.48 -4.91
C GLY A 596 19.42 19.25 -5.42
N THR A 597 18.08 19.28 -5.51
CA THR A 597 17.27 18.24 -6.13
C THR A 597 16.74 18.69 -7.50
N GLN A 598 16.81 17.80 -8.49
CA GLN A 598 16.20 18.04 -9.80
C GLN A 598 14.70 17.83 -9.71
N LEU A 599 13.91 18.68 -10.35
CA LEU A 599 12.46 18.50 -10.49
C LEU A 599 12.02 18.80 -11.93
N THR A 600 10.91 18.18 -12.33
CA THR A 600 10.29 18.34 -13.64
C THR A 600 8.83 18.73 -13.44
N GLN A 601 8.37 19.76 -14.15
CA GLN A 601 7.03 20.32 -13.96
C GLN A 601 6.33 20.54 -15.30
N PRO A 602 4.99 20.38 -15.34
CA PRO A 602 4.22 20.80 -16.49
C PRO A 602 4.15 22.33 -16.56
N VAL A 603 4.20 22.87 -17.77
CA VAL A 603 3.94 24.30 -18.03
C VAL A 603 2.44 24.55 -17.91
N VAL A 604 2.03 25.44 -17.00
CA VAL A 604 0.63 25.82 -16.80
C VAL A 604 0.42 27.26 -17.29
N ASN A 605 -0.19 27.41 -18.46
CA ASN A 605 -0.32 28.70 -19.17
C ASN A 605 -1.53 29.54 -18.77
N GLN A 606 -2.48 28.96 -18.02
CA GLN A 606 -3.69 29.64 -17.58
C GLN A 606 -3.80 29.59 -16.06
N ALA A 607 -4.41 30.60 -15.46
CA ALA A 607 -4.66 30.59 -14.02
C ALA A 607 -5.55 29.41 -13.64
N THR A 608 -5.18 28.69 -12.60
CA THR A 608 -5.96 27.57 -12.07
C THR A 608 -7.33 28.05 -11.64
N ALA A 609 -8.38 27.48 -12.22
CA ALA A 609 -9.76 27.76 -11.83
C ALA A 609 -10.19 26.89 -10.65
N SER A 610 -9.81 25.62 -10.66
CA SER A 610 -10.09 24.67 -9.58
C SER A 610 -8.95 23.67 -9.38
N TYR A 611 -8.79 23.21 -8.15
CA TYR A 611 -7.92 22.10 -7.80
C TYR A 611 -8.70 20.80 -7.74
N VAL A 612 -8.07 19.72 -8.19
CA VAL A 612 -8.61 18.36 -8.11
C VAL A 612 -7.70 17.55 -7.20
N SER A 613 -8.23 16.99 -6.13
CA SER A 613 -7.51 16.12 -5.20
C SER A 613 -8.26 14.81 -4.99
N ILE A 614 -7.63 13.85 -4.31
CA ILE A 614 -8.37 12.76 -3.68
C ILE A 614 -8.99 13.25 -2.37
N GLU A 615 -9.96 12.50 -1.85
CA GLU A 615 -10.47 12.64 -0.49
C GLU A 615 -9.28 12.78 0.49
N PRO A 616 -9.16 13.91 1.24
CA PRO A 616 -7.99 14.21 2.08
C PRO A 616 -7.60 13.09 3.05
N GLN A 617 -8.57 12.34 3.60
CA GLN A 617 -8.26 11.21 4.47
C GLN A 617 -7.55 10.04 3.75
N LEU A 618 -7.58 10.02 2.41
CA LEU A 618 -6.88 9.06 1.55
C LEU A 618 -5.50 9.56 1.07
N SER A 619 -5.10 10.78 1.44
CA SER A 619 -3.78 11.37 1.18
C SER A 619 -2.87 11.29 2.41
N LEU A 620 -1.58 11.63 2.29
CA LEU A 620 -0.74 12.01 3.44
C LEU A 620 -0.90 13.51 3.78
N PHE A 621 -1.34 14.32 2.83
CA PHE A 621 -1.26 15.77 2.88
C PHE A 621 -2.61 16.42 3.16
N ASN A 622 -2.56 17.58 3.82
CA ASN A 622 -3.70 18.51 3.99
C ASN A 622 -4.87 17.98 4.85
N LYS A 623 -4.69 16.96 5.69
CA LYS A 623 -5.80 16.40 6.50
C LYS A 623 -6.29 17.34 7.59
N PHE A 624 -5.49 18.32 8.00
CA PHE A 624 -5.76 19.16 9.16
C PHE A 624 -7.14 19.86 9.09
N HIS A 625 -7.49 20.37 7.90
CA HIS A 625 -8.73 21.13 7.68
C HIS A 625 -9.99 20.26 7.50
N PHE A 626 -9.85 18.93 7.43
CA PHE A 626 -10.97 18.02 7.09
C PHE A 626 -11.31 17.10 8.24
N PRO A 627 -12.57 16.68 8.44
CA PRO A 627 -12.94 15.68 9.46
C PRO A 627 -12.15 14.37 9.31
N THR A 628 -11.92 13.65 10.42
CA THR A 628 -11.19 12.36 10.41
C THR A 628 -12.00 11.21 9.82
N ALA A 629 -13.32 11.32 9.77
CA ALA A 629 -14.19 10.32 9.16
C ALA A 629 -14.57 10.74 7.73
N ILE A 630 -14.52 9.79 6.81
CA ILE A 630 -15.04 9.94 5.44
C ILE A 630 -16.56 9.68 5.49
N GLY A 631 -17.35 10.62 4.98
CA GLY A 631 -18.80 10.51 4.91
C GLY A 631 -19.27 9.55 3.81
N ASP A 632 -20.48 9.02 3.97
CA ASP A 632 -21.09 8.09 3.00
C ASP A 632 -21.46 8.73 1.65
N ARG A 633 -21.45 10.07 1.56
CA ARG A 633 -21.77 10.83 0.34
C ARG A 633 -20.54 11.44 -0.34
N ASP A 634 -19.35 11.21 0.20
CA ASP A 634 -18.12 11.77 -0.35
C ASP A 634 -17.69 10.97 -1.58
N GLY A 635 -17.23 11.67 -2.61
CA GLY A 635 -16.62 11.06 -3.79
C GLY A 635 -15.13 10.78 -3.55
N LEU A 636 -14.53 9.86 -4.34
CA LEU A 636 -13.09 9.64 -4.25
C LEU A 636 -12.29 10.91 -4.56
N PHE A 637 -12.81 11.72 -5.47
CA PHE A 637 -12.20 12.96 -5.91
C PHE A 637 -12.96 14.17 -5.37
N VAL A 638 -12.19 15.18 -4.98
CA VAL A 638 -12.70 16.46 -4.50
C VAL A 638 -12.27 17.53 -5.49
N VAL A 639 -13.20 18.40 -5.86
CA VAL A 639 -12.95 19.56 -6.75
C VAL A 639 -13.23 20.83 -5.96
N GLU A 640 -12.22 21.67 -5.80
CA GLU A 640 -12.29 22.90 -5.00
C GLU A 640 -11.97 24.11 -5.87
N PRO A 641 -12.82 25.15 -5.91
CA PRO A 641 -12.48 26.41 -6.60
C PRO A 641 -11.18 27.01 -6.07
N ALA A 642 -10.32 27.51 -6.96
CA ALA A 642 -9.01 28.03 -6.57
C ALA A 642 -9.10 29.17 -5.54
N ALA A 643 -10.19 29.96 -5.58
CA ALA A 643 -10.43 31.05 -4.64
C ALA A 643 -10.69 30.59 -3.18
N THR A 644 -11.14 29.35 -2.97
CA THR A 644 -11.39 28.80 -1.63
C THR A 644 -10.17 28.06 -1.07
N VAL A 645 -9.18 27.76 -1.91
CA VAL A 645 -7.99 27.00 -1.54
C VAL A 645 -6.92 27.94 -0.98
N LYS A 646 -6.46 27.66 0.23
CA LYS A 646 -5.34 28.32 0.91
C LYS A 646 -4.38 27.29 1.50
N ASN A 647 -3.10 27.64 1.56
CA ASN A 647 -2.04 26.82 2.18
C ASN A 647 -2.03 25.35 1.72
N ARG A 648 -2.42 25.09 0.47
CA ARG A 648 -2.58 23.72 -0.02
C ARG A 648 -1.22 23.14 -0.39
N LEU A 649 -0.85 22.03 0.23
CA LEU A 649 0.37 21.30 -0.09
C LEU A 649 0.16 20.32 -1.23
N LEU A 650 1.14 20.25 -2.11
CA LEU A 650 1.21 19.32 -3.23
C LEU A 650 2.59 18.67 -3.19
N PHE A 651 2.63 17.35 -3.18
CA PHE A 651 3.90 16.64 -3.31
C PHE A 651 4.45 16.77 -4.74
N VAL A 652 5.74 17.05 -4.88
CA VAL A 652 6.43 17.14 -6.18
C VAL A 652 7.53 16.08 -6.26
N HIS A 653 7.45 15.25 -7.31
CA HIS A 653 8.50 14.29 -7.62
C HIS A 653 9.82 14.99 -7.92
N SER A 654 10.89 14.53 -7.28
CA SER A 654 12.22 15.12 -7.41
C SER A 654 13.34 14.08 -7.30
N GLY A 655 14.56 14.48 -7.69
CA GLY A 655 15.75 13.63 -7.68
C GLY A 655 16.17 13.08 -6.31
N LEU A 656 15.73 13.72 -5.22
CA LEU A 656 15.92 13.28 -3.83
C LEU A 656 14.64 12.71 -3.18
N GLY A 657 13.46 13.03 -3.70
CA GLY A 657 12.17 12.60 -3.16
C GLY A 657 11.24 12.06 -4.25
N ASN A 658 11.09 10.75 -4.32
CA ASN A 658 10.38 10.03 -5.38
C ASN A 658 8.99 9.55 -4.92
N HIS A 659 8.07 9.35 -5.86
CA HIS A 659 6.86 8.56 -5.60
C HIS A 659 7.25 7.10 -5.44
N TYR A 660 6.55 6.36 -4.56
CA TYR A 660 6.79 4.93 -4.37
C TYR A 660 6.64 4.10 -5.65
N TYR A 661 5.74 4.55 -6.55
CA TYR A 661 5.48 3.89 -7.83
C TYR A 661 6.27 4.58 -8.96
N LEU A 662 6.99 3.79 -9.76
CA LEU A 662 7.85 4.22 -10.89
C LEU A 662 9.01 5.19 -10.54
N GLY A 663 9.34 5.39 -9.25
CA GLY A 663 10.49 6.18 -8.81
C GLY A 663 11.72 5.35 -8.41
N ASP A 664 12.86 6.02 -8.12
CA ASP A 664 14.02 5.33 -7.52
C ASP A 664 13.69 4.87 -6.10
N ARG A 665 13.56 3.56 -5.92
CA ARG A 665 13.18 2.92 -4.65
C ARG A 665 14.10 3.22 -3.47
N ARG A 666 15.30 3.74 -3.72
CA ARG A 666 16.24 4.17 -2.66
C ARG A 666 15.88 5.54 -2.10
N LYS A 667 14.99 6.29 -2.76
CA LYS A 667 14.69 7.70 -2.52
C LYS A 667 13.19 7.99 -2.44
N ILE A 668 12.39 6.99 -2.08
CA ILE A 668 10.94 7.15 -1.93
C ILE A 668 10.65 8.14 -0.80
N SER A 669 9.76 9.10 -1.05
CA SER A 669 9.32 10.08 -0.06
C SER A 669 8.25 9.55 0.87
N PHE A 670 7.28 8.81 0.31
CA PHE A 670 6.22 8.15 1.08
C PHE A 670 5.64 6.97 0.27
N PHE A 671 5.12 5.97 0.98
CA PHE A 671 4.47 4.78 0.42
C PHE A 671 2.94 4.86 0.53
N GLN A 672 2.24 3.82 0.07
CA GLN A 672 0.78 3.69 0.17
C GLN A 672 0.31 3.83 1.62
N GLN A 673 -0.94 4.26 1.78
CA GLN A 673 -1.59 4.29 3.08
C GLN A 673 -1.75 2.89 3.64
N GLU A 674 -1.56 2.75 4.94
CA GLU A 674 -1.84 1.54 5.71
C GLU A 674 -2.51 1.91 7.04
N PRO A 675 -3.26 1.00 7.68
CA PRO A 675 -3.94 1.28 8.94
C PRO A 675 -2.93 1.61 10.03
N ASP A 676 -3.20 2.63 10.84
CA ASP A 676 -2.35 2.90 12.00
C ASP A 676 -2.51 1.78 13.04
N LEU A 677 -1.38 1.25 13.49
CA LEU A 677 -1.33 0.13 14.43
C LEU A 677 -1.86 0.49 15.84
N TYR A 678 -1.82 1.77 16.23
CA TYR A 678 -2.40 2.23 17.51
C TYR A 678 -3.83 2.74 17.39
N GLU A 679 -4.27 3.15 16.20
CA GLU A 679 -5.61 3.70 15.97
C GLU A 679 -6.12 3.30 14.58
N VAL A 680 -6.77 2.14 14.50
CA VAL A 680 -7.17 1.52 13.23
C VAL A 680 -8.21 2.36 12.45
N SER A 681 -8.84 3.34 13.11
CA SER A 681 -9.75 4.29 12.45
C SER A 681 -9.03 5.32 11.57
N GLN A 682 -7.72 5.50 11.71
CA GLN A 682 -6.89 6.33 10.82
C GLN A 682 -5.86 5.53 10.03
N ASN A 683 -5.25 6.20 9.06
CA ASN A 683 -4.13 5.68 8.30
C ASN A 683 -2.89 6.55 8.48
N PHE A 684 -1.75 5.92 8.29
CA PHE A 684 -0.50 6.62 8.06
C PHE A 684 0.17 6.13 6.76
N ASN A 685 1.25 6.79 6.40
CA ASN A 685 2.11 6.40 5.28
C ASN A 685 3.52 6.20 5.82
N ALA A 686 4.18 5.10 5.44
CA ALA A 686 5.62 4.99 5.62
C ALA A 686 6.30 6.14 4.85
N ILE A 687 7.26 6.82 5.48
CA ILE A 687 7.97 7.97 4.92
C ILE A 687 9.46 7.68 4.74
N GLY A 688 10.06 8.32 3.73
CA GLY A 688 11.50 8.36 3.53
C GLY A 688 12.09 9.73 3.86
N ARG A 689 13.30 9.97 3.35
CA ARG A 689 14.16 11.08 3.80
C ARG A 689 13.64 12.47 3.43
N PHE A 690 13.23 12.65 2.18
CA PHE A 690 13.08 13.97 1.57
C PHE A 690 11.71 14.11 0.93
N LEU A 691 11.01 15.21 1.22
CA LEU A 691 9.73 15.57 0.60
C LEU A 691 9.85 16.97 0.01
N LEU A 692 9.68 17.10 -1.30
CA LEU A 692 9.52 18.40 -1.96
C LEU A 692 8.03 18.73 -2.04
N LEU A 693 7.64 19.89 -1.53
CA LEU A 693 6.26 20.31 -1.42
C LEU A 693 6.08 21.65 -2.12
N ARG A 694 5.15 21.72 -3.06
CA ARG A 694 4.64 22.98 -3.61
C ARG A 694 3.46 23.44 -2.73
N ILE A 695 3.37 24.74 -2.46
CA ILE A 695 2.28 25.32 -1.67
C ILE A 695 1.48 26.34 -2.50
N GLU A 696 0.18 26.11 -2.63
CA GLU A 696 -0.72 27.00 -3.36
C GLU A 696 -1.41 27.98 -2.42
N ASN A 697 -1.49 29.24 -2.85
CA ASN A 697 -2.05 30.36 -2.11
C ASN A 697 -1.56 30.41 -0.64
N PRO A 698 -0.24 30.46 -0.40
CA PRO A 698 0.30 30.48 0.95
C PRO A 698 -0.03 31.80 1.66
N SER A 699 -0.30 31.71 2.95
CA SER A 699 -0.27 32.86 3.86
C SER A 699 1.15 33.48 3.90
N PRO A 700 1.30 34.77 4.24
CA PRO A 700 2.62 35.40 4.37
C PRO A 700 3.56 34.68 5.35
N LYS A 701 2.98 34.11 6.40
CA LYS A 701 3.64 33.21 7.35
C LYS A 701 2.84 31.92 7.42
N VAL A 702 3.53 30.80 7.27
CA VAL A 702 2.95 29.46 7.26
C VAL A 702 3.57 28.63 8.38
N TYR A 703 2.76 27.79 9.03
CA TYR A 703 3.25 26.75 9.93
C TYR A 703 3.02 25.39 9.28
N LEU A 704 4.06 24.57 9.23
CA LEU A 704 3.98 23.21 8.69
C LEU A 704 3.76 22.23 9.85
N ARG A 705 2.55 21.67 9.93
CA ARG A 705 2.25 20.56 10.83
C ARG A 705 2.88 19.28 10.28
N ILE A 706 3.64 18.58 11.11
CA ILE A 706 4.19 17.25 10.81
C ILE A 706 3.85 16.34 11.99
N ALA A 707 2.99 15.35 11.74
CA ALA A 707 2.64 14.30 12.70
C ALA A 707 3.25 12.97 12.26
N ALA A 708 4.24 12.47 12.98
CA ALA A 708 5.01 11.29 12.59
C ALA A 708 5.39 10.39 13.77
N THR A 709 5.74 9.14 13.47
CA THR A 709 6.09 8.12 14.45
C THR A 709 7.20 7.20 13.97
N ARG A 710 8.13 6.88 14.88
CA ARG A 710 9.12 5.80 14.74
C ARG A 710 8.89 4.65 15.70
N THR A 711 7.76 4.64 16.41
CA THR A 711 7.48 3.65 17.47
C THR A 711 7.62 2.20 16.98
N PHE A 712 7.31 1.95 15.71
CA PHE A 712 7.37 0.60 15.12
C PHE A 712 8.73 0.23 14.50
N ILE A 713 9.76 1.09 14.62
CA ILE A 713 11.12 0.77 14.17
C ILE A 713 11.92 0.17 15.33
N THR A 714 12.19 -1.13 15.27
CA THR A 714 13.01 -1.81 16.29
C THR A 714 14.45 -1.29 16.32
N GLY A 715 14.89 -0.85 17.51
CA GLY A 715 16.28 -0.46 17.77
C GLY A 715 16.75 0.86 17.12
N HIS A 716 15.85 1.64 16.52
CA HIS A 716 16.18 2.95 15.95
C HIS A 716 14.99 3.91 15.95
N THR A 717 14.60 4.33 17.16
CA THR A 717 13.38 5.10 17.43
C THR A 717 13.60 6.61 17.53
N ALA A 718 14.84 7.09 17.63
CA ALA A 718 15.20 8.52 17.71
C ALA A 718 15.19 9.19 16.34
N TRP A 719 14.81 10.45 16.26
CA TRP A 719 14.89 11.26 15.03
C TRP A 719 16.26 11.97 14.90
N ASP A 720 16.73 12.23 13.67
CA ASP A 720 18.00 12.96 13.47
C ASP A 720 17.81 14.44 13.88
N PRO A 721 18.63 14.97 14.80
CA PRO A 721 18.49 16.35 15.27
C PRO A 721 18.81 17.41 14.21
N ARG A 722 19.37 17.01 13.06
CA ARG A 722 19.62 17.90 11.91
C ARG A 722 18.43 17.96 10.94
N ALA A 723 17.35 17.24 11.22
CA ALA A 723 16.13 17.31 10.42
C ALA A 723 15.62 18.76 10.33
N VAL A 724 15.27 19.17 9.11
CA VAL A 724 15.03 20.59 8.78
C VAL A 724 13.88 20.72 7.80
N VAL A 725 13.16 21.83 7.91
CA VAL A 725 12.21 22.30 6.91
C VAL A 725 12.84 23.46 6.14
N HIS A 726 13.01 23.27 4.84
CA HIS A 726 13.55 24.26 3.92
C HIS A 726 12.44 25.21 3.46
N GLY A 727 12.69 26.51 3.59
CA GLY A 727 11.93 27.60 2.97
C GLY A 727 12.89 28.64 2.40
N ARG A 728 12.57 29.93 2.51
CA ARG A 728 13.58 30.98 2.32
C ARG A 728 14.71 30.88 3.35
N GLU A 729 14.36 30.44 4.54
CA GLU A 729 15.27 30.11 5.63
C GLU A 729 15.01 28.68 6.07
N ASP A 730 16.06 28.03 6.55
CA ASP A 730 16.01 26.68 7.09
C ASP A 730 15.57 26.71 8.55
N ILE A 731 14.48 26.01 8.88
CA ILE A 731 13.97 25.91 10.25
C ILE A 731 14.15 24.48 10.76
N PRO A 732 14.83 24.24 11.89
CA PRO A 732 14.92 22.93 12.50
C PRO A 732 13.54 22.33 12.77
N LEU A 733 13.40 21.03 12.55
CA LEU A 733 12.14 20.32 12.81
C LEU A 733 11.88 20.18 14.33
N ASP A 734 12.95 20.16 15.14
CA ASP A 734 12.92 19.97 16.60
C ASP A 734 12.17 18.71 17.05
N GLY A 735 12.34 17.60 16.31
CA GLY A 735 11.86 16.26 16.65
C GLY A 735 12.75 15.60 17.70
N LEU A 736 12.69 16.08 18.94
CA LEU A 736 13.54 15.64 20.05
C LEU A 736 13.11 14.28 20.60
N GLY A 737 14.06 13.45 21.03
CA GLY A 737 13.81 12.16 21.69
C GLY A 737 13.42 11.02 20.74
N ASP A 738 12.92 9.93 21.34
CA ASP A 738 12.51 8.71 20.63
C ASP A 738 10.98 8.62 20.46
N GLY A 739 10.54 7.93 19.41
CA GLY A 739 9.13 7.59 19.18
C GLY A 739 8.43 8.56 18.22
N ALA A 740 7.29 9.10 18.65
CA ALA A 740 6.41 9.95 17.88
C ALA A 740 6.57 11.44 18.22
N PHE A 741 6.14 12.28 17.28
CA PHE A 741 5.99 13.71 17.47
C PHE A 741 4.79 14.26 16.67
N ASN A 742 4.22 15.36 17.14
CA ASN A 742 3.33 16.24 16.39
C ASN A 742 3.87 17.66 16.57
N ARG A 743 4.42 18.26 15.51
CA ARG A 743 5.08 19.57 15.55
C ARG A 743 4.47 20.53 14.55
N PHE A 744 4.40 21.80 14.89
CA PHE A 744 4.08 22.89 13.97
C PHE A 744 5.34 23.73 13.75
N VAL A 745 6.03 23.49 12.63
CA VAL A 745 7.31 24.14 12.31
C VAL A 745 7.03 25.48 11.64
N GLY A 746 7.47 26.59 12.24
CA GLY A 746 7.29 27.92 11.69
C GLY A 746 7.57 29.07 12.68
N PRO A 747 7.35 30.33 12.25
CA PRO A 747 6.77 30.72 10.96
C PRO A 747 7.74 30.51 9.80
N LEU A 748 7.26 29.88 8.72
CA LEU A 748 7.98 29.63 7.47
C LEU A 748 7.58 30.65 6.40
N ALA A 749 8.55 31.09 5.61
CA ALA A 749 8.34 31.78 4.34
C ALA A 749 8.68 30.83 3.18
N PRO A 750 7.73 30.47 2.30
CA PRO A 750 8.02 29.62 1.16
C PRO A 750 9.05 30.23 0.19
N GLN A 751 9.87 29.37 -0.42
CA GLN A 751 10.80 29.77 -1.46
C GLN A 751 10.05 29.90 -2.79
N VAL A 752 10.17 31.05 -3.44
CA VAL A 752 9.61 31.25 -4.80
C VAL A 752 10.61 30.70 -5.81
N PHE A 753 10.17 29.79 -6.67
CA PHE A 753 10.95 29.21 -7.75
C PHE A 753 10.06 29.07 -8.99
N GLU A 754 10.48 29.63 -10.12
CA GLU A 754 9.74 29.60 -11.39
C GLU A 754 8.24 29.99 -11.26
N GLY A 755 7.96 30.98 -10.40
CA GLY A 755 6.59 31.51 -10.21
C GLY A 755 5.71 30.69 -9.25
N ALA A 756 6.21 29.61 -8.67
CA ALA A 756 5.51 28.80 -7.67
C ALA A 756 6.22 28.83 -6.30
N ASN A 757 5.47 28.55 -5.23
CA ASN A 757 6.00 28.55 -3.86
C ASN A 757 6.33 27.13 -3.41
N TYR A 758 7.49 26.94 -2.76
CA TYR A 758 7.97 25.64 -2.33
C TYR A 758 8.41 25.64 -0.87
N LEU A 759 8.26 24.46 -0.26
CA LEU A 759 8.86 24.02 0.99
C LEU A 759 9.49 22.64 0.76
N ALA A 760 10.45 22.25 1.57
CA ALA A 760 10.88 20.86 1.60
C ALA A 760 11.13 20.37 3.03
N ILE A 761 10.93 19.09 3.27
CA ILE A 761 11.29 18.43 4.52
C ILE A 761 12.50 17.54 4.21
N ASP A 762 13.63 17.74 4.88
CA ASP A 762 14.77 16.82 4.85
C ASP A 762 15.02 16.30 6.27
N PHE A 763 14.67 15.04 6.50
CA PHE A 763 14.91 14.35 7.76
C PHE A 763 16.40 14.02 8.00
N LYS A 764 17.30 14.31 7.05
CA LYS A 764 18.75 14.08 7.07
C LYS A 764 19.20 12.64 7.35
N GLU A 765 18.27 11.68 7.32
CA GLU A 765 18.55 10.27 7.56
C GLU A 765 18.31 9.42 6.31
N PHE A 766 19.17 8.42 6.08
CA PHE A 766 18.97 7.47 5.01
C PHE A 766 17.93 6.40 5.38
N PRO A 767 16.91 6.16 4.53
CA PRO A 767 15.89 5.14 4.80
C PRO A 767 16.49 3.73 4.88
N ARG A 768 15.97 2.90 5.79
CA ARG A 768 16.43 1.54 6.06
C ARG A 768 15.30 0.51 5.91
N TYR A 769 15.66 -0.74 5.69
CA TYR A 769 14.70 -1.84 5.72
C TYR A 769 14.20 -2.11 7.13
N ILE A 770 12.93 -2.51 7.25
CA ILE A 770 12.42 -3.12 8.46
C ILE A 770 13.07 -4.50 8.59
N LYS A 771 13.62 -4.82 9.77
CA LYS A 771 14.25 -6.13 10.01
C LYS A 771 13.19 -7.15 10.39
N ASP A 772 12.88 -8.05 9.46
CA ASP A 772 11.97 -9.17 9.74
C ASP A 772 12.69 -10.34 10.43
N ARG A 773 12.16 -10.84 11.54
CA ARG A 773 12.63 -12.11 12.13
C ARG A 773 12.04 -13.28 11.35
N ARG A 774 12.89 -14.15 10.79
CA ARG A 774 12.48 -15.36 10.07
C ARG A 774 12.74 -16.62 10.90
N PRO A 775 11.73 -17.16 11.60
CA PRO A 775 11.86 -18.47 12.24
C PRO A 775 11.63 -19.63 11.27
N GLY A 776 11.94 -20.85 11.73
CA GLY A 776 11.53 -22.10 11.08
C GLY A 776 12.02 -22.27 9.63
N LEU A 777 11.19 -22.85 8.77
CA LEU A 777 11.52 -23.10 7.37
C LEU A 777 11.54 -21.83 6.49
N LYS A 778 11.15 -20.66 7.02
CA LYS A 778 11.34 -19.38 6.31
C LYS A 778 12.82 -19.06 6.07
N ARG A 779 13.72 -19.76 6.77
CA ARG A 779 15.18 -19.65 6.71
C ARG A 779 15.84 -20.49 5.62
N LEU A 780 15.08 -21.34 4.93
CA LEU A 780 15.66 -22.36 4.04
C LEU A 780 16.54 -21.78 2.92
N TYR A 781 16.17 -20.62 2.37
CA TYR A 781 16.94 -19.88 1.38
C TYR A 781 16.50 -18.41 1.30
N ASN A 782 17.31 -17.57 0.66
CA ASN A 782 17.03 -16.15 0.40
C ASN A 782 16.66 -15.31 1.64
N GLU A 783 17.30 -15.60 2.77
CA GLU A 783 17.11 -14.88 4.05
C GLU A 783 17.35 -13.36 3.93
N MET A 784 18.21 -12.93 3.00
CA MET A 784 18.56 -11.53 2.77
C MET A 784 17.51 -10.71 2.01
N VAL A 785 16.58 -11.37 1.30
CA VAL A 785 15.48 -10.68 0.61
C VAL A 785 14.52 -10.18 1.68
N PRO A 786 14.14 -8.90 1.77
CA PRO A 786 13.23 -8.44 2.83
C PRO A 786 11.78 -8.94 2.60
N LEU A 787 10.97 -9.12 3.66
CA LEU A 787 9.51 -9.36 3.47
C LEU A 787 8.79 -8.04 3.18
N ASP A 788 9.20 -6.98 3.88
CA ASP A 788 8.82 -5.61 3.58
C ASP A 788 9.90 -4.93 2.71
N TYR A 789 9.60 -4.70 1.43
CA TYR A 789 10.54 -4.10 0.49
C TYR A 789 10.81 -2.61 0.77
N ARG A 790 10.00 -1.97 1.62
CA ARG A 790 10.07 -0.54 1.86
C ARG A 790 11.36 -0.19 2.60
N ARG A 791 11.99 0.89 2.16
CA ARG A 791 13.02 1.58 2.93
C ARG A 791 12.41 2.84 3.50
N LEU A 792 12.35 2.95 4.81
CA LEU A 792 11.67 4.04 5.50
C LEU A 792 12.52 4.57 6.66
N ILE A 793 12.15 5.75 7.14
CA ILE A 793 12.68 6.36 8.38
C ILE A 793 11.64 6.39 9.50
N GLY A 794 10.36 6.14 9.19
CA GLY A 794 9.23 6.19 10.10
C GLY A 794 7.91 6.19 9.32
N TRP A 795 6.83 6.57 10.00
CA TRP A 795 5.49 6.76 9.43
C TRP A 795 4.99 8.17 9.72
N ALA A 796 4.19 8.73 8.82
CA ALA A 796 3.53 10.02 9.02
C ALA A 796 2.01 9.89 8.89
N ARG A 797 1.29 10.55 9.82
CA ARG A 797 -0.18 10.58 9.89
C ARG A 797 -0.76 11.74 9.09
N ASP A 798 -0.11 12.91 9.17
CA ASP A 798 -0.53 14.13 8.48
C ASP A 798 0.66 15.07 8.28
N ILE A 799 0.71 15.67 7.09
CA ILE A 799 1.55 16.82 6.77
C ILE A 799 0.65 17.91 6.18
N SER A 800 0.46 19.00 6.90
CA SER A 800 -0.48 20.08 6.54
C SER A 800 0.14 21.44 6.78
N ALA A 801 -0.14 22.41 5.90
CA ALA A 801 0.26 23.79 6.10
C ALA A 801 -0.93 24.63 6.58
N ILE A 802 -0.71 25.47 7.58
CA ILE A 802 -1.72 26.37 8.17
C ILE A 802 -1.17 27.79 8.29
N GLY A 803 -2.06 28.80 8.34
CA GLY A 803 -1.67 30.19 8.58
C GLY A 803 -1.25 30.48 10.02
N GLU A 804 -0.60 31.62 10.26
CA GLU A 804 -0.28 32.12 11.61
C GLU A 804 -1.55 32.29 12.48
N ASP A 805 -2.62 32.87 11.93
CA ASP A 805 -3.88 33.05 12.66
C ASP A 805 -4.50 31.71 13.09
N GLU A 806 -4.44 30.70 12.21
CA GLU A 806 -4.92 29.34 12.50
C GLU A 806 -4.07 28.68 13.59
N TYR A 807 -2.73 28.85 13.53
CA TYR A 807 -1.81 28.33 14.53
C TYR A 807 -2.06 28.94 15.93
N LEU A 808 -2.27 30.26 15.97
CA LEU A 808 -2.57 30.99 17.22
C LEU A 808 -3.95 30.61 17.77
N ALA A 809 -4.92 30.29 16.90
CA ALA A 809 -6.26 29.87 17.26
C ALA A 809 -6.39 28.37 17.59
N LEU A 810 -5.32 27.57 17.48
CA LEU A 810 -5.36 26.13 17.74
C LEU A 810 -5.90 25.84 19.15
N GLU A 811 -6.98 25.06 19.19
CA GLU A 811 -7.46 24.45 20.42
C GLU A 811 -6.48 23.38 20.89
N ARG A 812 -5.80 23.67 21.99
CA ARG A 812 -4.86 22.73 22.63
C ARG A 812 -5.53 22.07 23.83
N PRO A 813 -5.45 20.73 23.96
CA PRO A 813 -6.02 20.06 25.11
C PRO A 813 -5.32 20.53 26.38
N ARG A 814 -6.05 20.62 27.49
CA ARG A 814 -5.48 20.98 28.80
C ARG A 814 -4.99 19.76 29.58
N GLU A 815 -5.30 18.56 29.11
CA GLU A 815 -4.89 17.29 29.71
C GLU A 815 -4.64 16.22 28.65
N ILE A 816 -3.84 15.23 29.05
CA ILE A 816 -3.47 14.03 28.30
C ILE A 816 -3.64 12.86 29.27
N SER A 817 -4.55 11.95 28.97
CA SER A 817 -4.91 10.85 29.88
C SER A 817 -5.36 9.57 29.17
N ASN A 818 -5.66 9.62 27.87
CA ASN A 818 -6.15 8.49 27.11
C ASN A 818 -5.08 8.00 26.13
N PHE A 819 -4.23 7.10 26.58
CA PHE A 819 -3.21 6.47 25.75
C PHE A 819 -3.78 5.21 25.05
N PRO A 820 -3.55 4.98 23.74
CA PRO A 820 -2.69 5.77 22.84
C PRO A 820 -3.39 6.91 22.09
N ARG A 821 -4.70 7.05 22.29
CA ARG A 821 -5.58 7.86 21.45
C ARG A 821 -5.21 9.34 21.42
N ASP A 822 -4.87 9.94 22.55
CA ASP A 822 -4.56 11.38 22.65
C ASP A 822 -3.35 11.78 21.79
N PHE A 823 -2.38 10.87 21.60
CA PHE A 823 -1.22 11.09 20.72
C PHE A 823 -1.50 10.70 19.28
N ALA A 824 -2.12 9.54 19.06
CA ALA A 824 -2.41 9.03 17.72
C ALA A 824 -3.38 9.97 16.97
N MET A 825 -4.35 10.56 17.66
CA MET A 825 -5.37 11.48 17.13
C MET A 825 -5.07 12.96 17.38
N ALA A 826 -3.88 13.30 17.86
CA ALA A 826 -3.52 14.66 18.24
C ALA A 826 -3.73 15.64 17.08
N ARG A 827 -4.62 16.62 17.21
CA ARG A 827 -4.74 17.75 16.25
C ARG A 827 -3.96 18.96 16.71
N GLY A 828 -4.37 19.57 17.83
CA GLY A 828 -3.74 20.76 18.39
C GLY A 828 -2.63 20.48 19.41
N LEU A 829 -2.51 19.25 19.93
CA LEU A 829 -1.46 18.88 20.89
C LEU A 829 -0.09 18.82 20.19
N GLU A 830 0.87 19.65 20.63
CA GLU A 830 2.24 19.56 20.14
C GLU A 830 3.09 18.73 21.10
N PHE A 831 3.84 17.76 20.58
CA PHE A 831 4.65 16.88 21.41
C PHE A 831 5.83 16.28 20.64
N SER A 832 6.84 15.79 21.36
CA SER A 832 7.95 14.99 20.82
C SER A 832 8.62 14.15 21.91
N GLY A 833 9.16 12.98 21.54
CA GLY A 833 10.01 12.17 22.43
C GLY A 833 9.25 11.17 23.30
N MET A 834 8.13 10.67 22.80
CA MET A 834 7.29 9.68 23.46
C MET A 834 6.73 8.66 22.47
N PHE A 835 6.38 7.49 22.98
CA PHE A 835 5.64 6.47 22.25
C PHE A 835 4.15 6.61 22.54
N GLU A 836 3.30 6.26 21.58
CA GLU A 836 1.87 6.54 21.67
C GLU A 836 1.21 5.82 22.85
N ASP A 837 1.71 4.67 23.30
CA ASP A 837 1.21 3.94 24.47
C ASP A 837 1.60 4.56 25.83
N GLY A 838 2.22 5.74 25.85
CA GLY A 838 2.51 6.52 27.04
C GLY A 838 3.96 6.40 27.53
N TRP A 839 4.78 5.54 26.95
CA TRP A 839 6.21 5.48 27.29
C TRP A 839 6.92 6.77 26.87
N ILE A 840 7.72 7.33 27.77
CA ILE A 840 8.52 8.54 27.56
C ILE A 840 9.98 8.15 27.35
N SER A 841 10.62 8.74 26.33
CA SER A 841 12.06 8.62 26.09
C SER A 841 12.87 9.49 27.07
N ALA A 842 14.20 9.51 26.93
CA ALA A 842 15.05 10.32 27.81
C ALA A 842 14.74 11.83 27.73
N HIS A 843 14.19 12.31 26.62
CA HIS A 843 13.81 13.70 26.42
C HIS A 843 12.41 13.76 25.80
N ALA A 844 11.45 14.35 26.51
CA ALA A 844 10.10 14.59 26.00
C ALA A 844 9.69 16.05 26.14
N THR A 845 8.89 16.53 25.20
CA THR A 845 8.32 17.89 25.21
C THR A 845 6.84 17.85 24.88
N PHE A 846 6.07 18.76 25.49
CA PHE A 846 4.63 18.91 25.32
C PHE A 846 4.25 20.38 25.26
N VAL A 847 3.28 20.74 24.44
CA VAL A 847 2.62 22.05 24.44
C VAL A 847 1.12 21.83 24.56
N ILE A 848 0.58 22.12 25.74
CA ILE A 848 -0.84 21.98 26.07
C ILE A 848 -1.50 23.35 26.20
N GLY A 849 -2.82 23.36 26.44
CA GLY A 849 -3.60 24.57 26.64
C GLY A 849 -3.03 25.46 27.74
N GLY A 850 -3.31 26.76 27.62
CA GLY A 850 -2.84 27.77 28.56
C GLY A 850 -3.32 27.54 30.00
N ALA A 851 -2.65 28.25 30.90
CA ALA A 851 -2.92 28.22 32.33
C ALA A 851 -3.16 29.63 32.88
N LYS A 852 -3.89 29.72 33.98
CA LYS A 852 -4.11 30.93 34.78
C LYS A 852 -3.14 30.97 35.95
N SER A 853 -2.94 32.16 36.53
CA SER A 853 -2.13 32.31 37.75
C SER A 853 -2.68 31.43 38.88
N GLY A 854 -1.78 30.69 39.53
CA GLY A 854 -2.08 29.73 40.60
C GLY A 854 -2.41 28.31 40.13
N GLU A 855 -2.70 28.09 38.84
CA GLU A 855 -2.82 26.73 38.30
C GLU A 855 -1.45 26.02 38.25
N MET A 856 -1.50 24.68 38.25
CA MET A 856 -0.32 23.82 38.32
C MET A 856 -0.38 22.78 37.20
N VAL A 857 0.77 22.31 36.75
CA VAL A 857 0.87 21.10 35.94
C VAL A 857 0.88 19.90 36.87
N ARG A 858 -0.04 18.96 36.68
CA ARG A 858 0.02 17.64 37.30
C ARG A 858 0.66 16.66 36.33
N LEU A 859 1.72 16.00 36.79
CA LEU A 859 2.47 14.99 36.04
C LEU A 859 2.46 13.69 36.86
N ARG A 860 1.77 12.67 36.36
CA ARG A 860 1.63 11.36 37.01
C ARG A 860 2.09 10.24 36.09
N GLY A 861 2.77 9.26 36.66
CA GLY A 861 3.26 8.11 35.93
C GLY A 861 4.04 7.13 36.79
N VAL A 862 4.78 6.25 36.13
CA VAL A 862 5.57 5.19 36.77
C VAL A 862 6.97 5.16 36.17
N VAL A 863 8.00 5.11 37.01
CA VAL A 863 9.35 4.75 36.58
C VAL A 863 9.49 3.23 36.65
N PRO A 864 9.72 2.54 35.51
CA PRO A 864 9.66 1.09 35.45
C PRO A 864 10.91 0.45 36.06
N GLN A 865 10.74 -0.75 36.62
CA GLN A 865 11.87 -1.61 36.94
C GLN A 865 12.27 -2.41 35.70
N ILE A 866 13.43 -2.08 35.12
CA ILE A 866 13.98 -2.78 33.95
C ILE A 866 15.23 -3.54 34.36
N LYS A 867 15.22 -4.86 34.15
CA LYS A 867 16.31 -5.76 34.54
C LYS A 867 17.65 -5.35 33.89
N GLY A 868 18.68 -5.21 34.71
CA GLY A 868 20.03 -4.84 34.23
C GLY A 868 20.20 -3.38 33.82
N SER A 869 19.16 -2.54 33.95
CA SER A 869 19.26 -1.10 33.71
C SER A 869 19.54 -0.31 34.99
N LYS A 870 19.94 0.96 34.84
CA LYS A 870 20.02 1.93 35.95
C LYS A 870 18.76 2.79 36.11
N VAL A 871 17.67 2.45 35.40
CA VAL A 871 16.40 3.17 35.56
C VAL A 871 15.97 3.08 37.03
N GLY A 872 15.52 4.20 37.60
CA GLY A 872 15.24 4.31 39.03
C GLY A 872 16.37 4.92 39.88
N THR A 873 17.58 5.11 39.35
CA THR A 873 18.70 5.73 40.09
C THR A 873 19.05 7.16 39.64
N GLY A 874 18.32 7.69 38.65
CA GLY A 874 18.55 9.00 38.06
C GLY A 874 17.60 10.10 38.56
N THR A 875 17.55 11.17 37.79
CA THR A 875 16.77 12.38 38.02
C THR A 875 16.00 12.77 36.77
N VAL A 876 14.94 13.56 36.93
CA VAL A 876 14.24 14.25 35.85
C VAL A 876 14.32 15.76 36.06
N LYS A 877 14.88 16.47 35.08
CA LYS A 877 14.83 17.92 35.01
C LYS A 877 13.54 18.32 34.31
N ILE A 878 12.78 19.20 34.96
CA ILE A 878 11.47 19.65 34.47
C ILE A 878 11.54 21.15 34.27
N SER A 879 11.19 21.60 33.06
CA SER A 879 11.04 23.02 32.74
C SER A 879 9.64 23.29 32.24
N ILE A 880 9.05 24.40 32.68
CA ILE A 880 7.74 24.88 32.23
C ILE A 880 7.92 26.27 31.64
N ASN A 881 7.41 26.51 30.43
CA ASN A 881 7.54 27.77 29.69
C ASN A 881 9.00 28.25 29.55
N GLY A 882 9.93 27.30 29.44
CA GLY A 882 11.38 27.53 29.33
C GLY A 882 12.09 27.86 30.64
N GLN A 883 11.38 27.87 31.77
CA GLN A 883 11.95 28.09 33.10
C GLN A 883 12.08 26.77 33.86
N PRO A 884 13.24 26.47 34.48
CA PRO A 884 13.42 25.26 35.26
C PRO A 884 12.54 25.33 36.52
N VAL A 885 11.68 24.33 36.71
CA VAL A 885 10.81 24.19 37.89
C VAL A 885 11.49 23.33 38.96
N GLY A 886 12.34 22.39 38.56
CA GLY A 886 13.16 21.59 39.47
C GLY A 886 13.81 20.39 38.82
N GLU A 887 14.71 19.77 39.58
CA GLU A 887 15.28 18.46 39.29
C GLU A 887 14.81 17.48 40.38
N LEU A 888 14.02 16.48 39.98
CA LEU A 888 13.37 15.54 40.89
C LEU A 888 14.00 14.15 40.78
N THR A 889 14.02 13.40 41.87
CA THR A 889 14.46 12.00 41.86
C THR A 889 13.49 11.15 41.05
N ALA A 890 13.99 10.43 40.03
CA ALA A 890 13.23 9.51 39.21
C ALA A 890 13.39 8.08 39.75
N ALA A 891 12.89 7.82 40.97
CA ALA A 891 12.99 6.51 41.61
C ALA A 891 11.93 5.53 41.09
N LEU A 892 12.20 4.23 41.23
CA LEU A 892 11.29 3.15 40.82
C LEU A 892 9.89 3.30 41.46
N GLY A 893 8.86 3.01 40.68
CA GLY A 893 7.45 3.05 41.11
C GLY A 893 6.72 4.31 40.68
N SER A 894 5.54 4.52 41.27
CA SER A 894 4.63 5.60 40.89
C SER A 894 5.08 6.97 41.40
N PHE A 895 4.83 8.00 40.60
CA PHE A 895 4.97 9.41 40.97
C PHE A 895 3.70 10.19 40.58
N ASP A 896 3.36 11.21 41.37
CA ASP A 896 2.27 12.15 41.09
C ASP A 896 2.69 13.54 41.60
N TRP A 897 3.21 14.36 40.68
CA TRP A 897 3.80 15.66 41.00
C TRP A 897 2.87 16.80 40.59
N LEU A 898 2.73 17.77 41.49
CA LEU A 898 2.11 19.06 41.25
C LEU A 898 3.20 20.12 41.11
N LEU A 899 3.31 20.64 39.89
CA LEU A 899 4.35 21.56 39.45
C LEU A 899 3.75 22.96 39.26
N PRO A 900 4.09 23.95 40.10
CA PRO A 900 3.66 25.33 39.87
C PRO A 900 4.11 25.85 38.50
N ILE A 901 3.23 26.61 37.84
CA ILE A 901 3.50 27.17 36.51
C ILE A 901 4.14 28.56 36.66
N PRO A 902 5.41 28.73 36.28
CA PRO A 902 6.02 30.06 36.23
C PRO A 902 5.50 30.82 35.00
N ASN A 903 5.19 32.10 35.17
CA ASN A 903 4.73 33.00 34.10
C ASN A 903 3.67 32.36 33.18
N PRO A 904 2.42 32.19 33.64
CA PRO A 904 1.35 31.59 32.85
C PRO A 904 1.18 32.32 31.50
N ARG A 905 0.97 31.54 30.43
CA ARG A 905 0.81 32.01 29.04
C ARG A 905 -0.44 31.39 28.40
N SER A 906 -0.74 31.80 27.18
CA SER A 906 -1.81 31.23 26.36
C SER A 906 -1.60 29.74 26.03
N THR A 907 -0.37 29.24 26.16
CA THR A 907 -0.01 27.81 26.09
C THR A 907 0.92 27.45 27.24
N THR A 908 0.98 26.16 27.57
CA THR A 908 1.89 25.65 28.61
C THR A 908 2.86 24.67 27.96
N ALA A 909 4.12 25.09 27.83
CA ALA A 909 5.18 24.26 27.28
C ALA A 909 5.92 23.53 28.40
N ILE A 910 6.03 22.20 28.31
CA ILE A 910 6.63 21.33 29.33
C ILE A 910 7.78 20.55 28.68
N ASP A 911 8.96 20.60 29.28
CA ASP A 911 10.18 19.89 28.86
C ASP A 911 10.62 18.95 30.00
N LEU A 912 10.76 17.67 29.70
CA LEU A 912 11.19 16.62 30.61
C LEU A 912 12.50 16.02 30.12
N ARG A 913 13.53 16.04 30.96
CA ARG A 913 14.85 15.43 30.65
C ARG A 913 15.27 14.49 31.75
N PHE A 914 15.21 13.20 31.47
CA PHE A 914 15.69 12.15 32.34
C PHE A 914 17.20 11.95 32.16
N SER A 915 17.92 11.82 33.27
CA SER A 915 19.37 11.54 33.22
C SER A 915 19.69 10.07 32.92
N VAL A 916 18.70 9.18 33.03
CA VAL A 916 18.84 7.74 32.77
C VAL A 916 17.64 7.22 31.96
N SER A 917 17.93 6.36 30.99
CA SER A 917 16.95 5.55 30.27
C SER A 917 17.37 4.08 30.28
N GLY A 918 16.42 3.19 30.02
CA GLY A 918 16.61 1.74 29.92
C GLY A 918 15.90 1.18 28.69
N ILE A 919 16.32 0.00 28.23
CA ILE A 919 15.73 -0.66 27.07
C ILE A 919 14.71 -1.69 27.56
N LEU A 920 13.47 -1.64 27.07
CA LEU A 920 12.44 -2.64 27.38
C LEU A 920 12.89 -4.05 26.92
N GLU A 921 12.45 -5.09 27.63
CA GLU A 921 12.83 -6.47 27.30
C GLU A 921 12.35 -6.87 25.88
N ALA A 922 13.13 -7.72 25.22
CA ALA A 922 12.75 -8.22 23.89
C ALA A 922 11.38 -8.92 23.95
N PRO A 923 10.51 -8.74 22.93
CA PRO A 923 10.80 -8.19 21.60
C PRO A 923 10.60 -6.67 21.44
N ASP A 924 10.27 -5.93 22.49
CA ASP A 924 9.90 -4.51 22.39
C ASP A 924 11.13 -3.62 22.08
N GLU A 925 12.20 -3.73 22.88
CA GLU A 925 13.49 -3.07 22.67
C GLU A 925 13.45 -1.52 22.60
N ARG A 926 12.33 -0.87 22.97
CA ARG A 926 12.24 0.61 23.00
C ARG A 926 13.03 1.20 24.17
N PRO A 927 13.75 2.31 23.97
CA PRO A 927 14.41 3.05 25.04
C PRO A 927 13.41 3.94 25.80
N VAL A 928 13.24 3.70 27.09
CA VAL A 928 12.24 4.38 27.93
C VAL A 928 12.84 4.85 29.26
N SER A 929 12.28 5.93 29.80
CA SER A 929 12.64 6.47 31.13
C SER A 929 11.47 6.42 32.11
N ALA A 930 10.24 6.59 31.65
CA ALA A 930 9.03 6.52 32.46
C ALA A 930 7.81 6.15 31.61
N LEU A 931 6.75 5.66 32.23
CA LEU A 931 5.41 5.51 31.65
C LEU A 931 4.52 6.65 32.14
N LEU A 932 3.97 7.45 31.23
CA LEU A 932 3.05 8.53 31.53
C LEU A 932 1.64 7.99 31.74
N GLU A 933 0.99 8.39 32.83
CA GLU A 933 -0.42 8.06 33.11
C GLU A 933 -1.33 9.29 33.09
N TYR A 934 -0.78 10.48 33.32
CA TYR A 934 -1.51 11.75 33.23
C TYR A 934 -0.55 12.92 33.08
N LEU A 935 -0.89 13.85 32.20
CA LEU A 935 -0.29 15.18 32.14
C LEU A 935 -1.37 16.22 31.92
N GLY A 936 -1.51 17.21 32.79
CA GLY A 936 -2.52 18.25 32.57
C GLY A 936 -2.40 19.47 33.47
N VAL A 937 -3.04 20.57 33.07
CA VAL A 937 -3.18 21.78 33.88
C VAL A 937 -4.37 21.61 34.82
N VAL A 938 -4.12 21.66 36.13
CA VAL A 938 -5.12 21.51 37.18
C VAL A 938 -5.29 22.79 37.98
N ALA A 939 -6.52 23.06 38.41
CA ALA A 939 -6.83 24.17 39.30
C ALA A 939 -6.28 23.89 40.71
N PRO A 940 -5.78 24.92 41.42
CA PRO A 940 -5.36 24.75 42.80
C PRO A 940 -6.60 24.53 43.69
N SER A 941 -6.56 23.51 44.54
CA SER A 941 -7.52 23.40 45.65
C SER A 941 -7.38 24.62 46.59
N ALA A 942 -8.46 25.00 47.26
CA ALA A 942 -8.41 26.03 48.30
C ALA A 942 -7.38 25.67 49.38
N THR A 943 -7.32 24.38 49.76
CA THR A 943 -6.28 23.80 50.60
C THR A 943 -5.59 22.69 49.83
N LEU A 944 -4.29 22.83 49.61
CA LEU A 944 -3.46 21.82 48.96
C LEU A 944 -2.75 20.99 50.02
N GLU A 945 -3.05 19.70 50.07
CA GLU A 945 -2.41 18.75 50.97
C GLU A 945 -1.50 17.84 50.15
N SER A 946 -0.22 17.76 50.53
CA SER A 946 0.79 16.89 49.94
C SER A 946 1.22 15.84 50.96
N ASP A 947 1.03 14.58 50.63
CA ASP A 947 1.47 13.44 51.42
C ASP A 947 2.82 12.94 50.92
N PHE A 948 3.80 12.91 51.83
CA PHE A 948 5.16 12.43 51.54
C PHE A 948 5.43 11.06 52.16
N THR A 949 4.46 10.48 52.88
CA THR A 949 4.59 9.15 53.52
C THR A 949 4.22 8.01 52.58
N HIS A 950 3.35 8.27 51.60
CA HIS A 950 2.91 7.29 50.62
C HIS A 950 3.50 7.58 49.23
N ILE A 951 4.30 6.64 48.72
CA ILE A 951 4.87 6.71 47.37
C ILE A 951 3.72 6.76 46.35
N GLY A 952 3.79 7.70 45.41
CA GLY A 952 2.77 7.89 44.37
C GLY A 952 1.57 8.76 44.78
N ALA A 953 1.52 9.25 46.03
CA ALA A 953 0.49 10.21 46.43
C ALA A 953 0.70 11.57 45.73
N PRO A 954 -0.37 12.31 45.39
CA PRO A 954 -0.28 13.65 44.83
C PRO A 954 0.46 14.58 45.79
N ARG A 955 1.53 15.22 45.31
CA ARG A 955 2.35 16.10 46.14
C ARG A 955 3.03 17.20 45.35
N LEU A 956 3.32 18.32 46.01
CA LEU A 956 4.14 19.38 45.46
C LEU A 956 5.51 18.85 45.02
N ALA A 957 5.98 19.33 43.88
CA ALA A 957 7.33 19.06 43.42
C ALA A 957 8.35 19.59 44.45
N ALA A 958 9.18 18.66 44.93
CA ALA A 958 10.07 18.90 46.05
C ALA A 958 11.51 18.47 45.72
N PRO A 959 12.31 19.32 45.05
CA PRO A 959 13.71 19.01 44.78
C PRO A 959 14.47 18.68 46.06
N GLY A 960 15.23 17.59 46.07
CA GLY A 960 15.97 17.12 47.25
C GLY A 960 15.14 16.36 48.28
N ILE A 961 13.86 16.07 48.02
CA ILE A 961 13.02 15.18 48.84
C ILE A 961 12.67 13.92 48.03
N ASP A 962 12.95 12.75 48.61
CA ASP A 962 12.73 11.45 47.99
C ASP A 962 11.24 11.06 47.92
N PRO A 963 10.89 10.02 47.14
CA PRO A 963 9.52 9.48 47.06
C PRO A 963 8.86 9.09 48.38
N ASP A 964 9.65 8.68 49.36
CA ASP A 964 9.20 8.27 50.69
C ASP A 964 9.36 9.37 51.76
N GLY A 965 9.65 10.61 51.33
CA GLY A 965 9.66 11.80 52.17
C GLY A 965 11.02 12.13 52.80
N TRP A 966 12.03 11.27 52.65
CA TRP A 966 13.36 11.56 53.18
C TRP A 966 14.06 12.67 52.39
N MET A 967 14.59 13.65 53.11
CA MET A 967 15.11 14.90 52.55
C MET A 967 16.64 14.97 52.64
N LEU A 968 17.30 15.52 51.62
CA LEU A 968 18.72 15.90 51.64
C LEU A 968 18.97 17.09 52.58
N PRO A 969 20.22 17.37 53.01
CA PRO A 969 20.52 18.55 53.84
C PRO A 969 20.04 19.88 53.24
N GLN A 970 19.96 19.95 51.92
CA GLN A 970 19.30 21.03 51.19
C GLN A 970 18.18 20.46 50.34
N ALA A 971 16.98 21.01 50.50
CA ALA A 971 15.84 20.69 49.65
C ALA A 971 14.97 21.93 49.43
N GLY A 972 13.98 21.80 48.55
CA GLY A 972 13.04 22.88 48.30
C GLY A 972 11.64 22.38 48.02
N LEU A 973 10.68 23.29 48.19
CA LEU A 973 9.29 23.15 47.80
C LEU A 973 8.93 24.35 46.93
N MET A 974 8.28 24.08 45.79
CA MET A 974 7.73 25.13 44.95
C MET A 974 6.26 25.33 45.33
N ILE A 975 5.93 26.54 45.79
CA ILE A 975 4.59 26.90 46.25
C ILE A 975 3.87 27.62 45.11
N PRO A 976 2.62 27.26 44.78
CA PRO A 976 1.89 27.92 43.70
C PRO A 976 1.62 29.40 44.01
N ALA A 977 1.58 30.22 42.95
CA ALA A 977 1.19 31.62 43.04
C ALA A 977 -0.22 31.76 43.66
N ALA A 978 -0.41 32.79 44.46
CA ALA A 978 -1.69 33.05 45.11
C ALA A 978 -1.92 34.55 45.28
N ALA A 979 -3.12 35.02 44.91
CA ALA A 979 -3.53 36.42 45.07
C ALA A 979 -3.75 36.83 46.54
N GLN A 980 -3.88 35.85 47.44
CA GLN A 980 -3.99 36.06 48.88
C GLN A 980 -2.84 35.37 49.61
N PRO A 981 -2.39 35.90 50.75
CA PRO A 981 -1.39 35.24 51.57
C PRO A 981 -1.82 33.81 51.94
N ARG A 982 -0.88 32.88 51.89
CA ARG A 982 -1.08 31.47 52.25
C ARG A 982 -0.39 31.17 53.58
N GLU A 983 -0.87 30.17 54.28
CA GLU A 983 -0.16 29.54 55.39
C GLU A 983 0.29 28.15 54.95
N ILE A 984 1.56 27.84 55.19
CA ILE A 984 2.15 26.54 54.96
C ILE A 984 2.46 25.88 56.28
N LEU A 985 1.91 24.69 56.48
CA LEU A 985 2.25 23.79 57.57
C LEU A 985 3.07 22.62 57.02
N LEU A 986 4.32 22.50 57.44
CA LEU A 986 5.17 21.35 57.17
C LEU A 986 5.30 20.51 58.44
N THR A 987 4.99 19.21 58.33
CA THR A 987 5.16 18.25 59.43
C THR A 987 6.29 17.31 59.09
N PHE A 988 7.29 17.24 59.97
CA PHE A 988 8.47 16.39 59.79
C PHE A 988 8.53 15.25 60.81
N GLU A 989 9.38 14.28 60.54
CA GLU A 989 9.87 13.26 61.46
C GLU A 989 11.38 13.39 61.55
N TYR A 990 11.90 13.63 62.77
CA TYR A 990 13.33 13.60 63.05
C TYR A 990 13.65 12.38 63.92
N PRO A 991 14.36 11.38 63.37
CA PRO A 991 14.51 10.10 64.05
C PRO A 991 15.41 10.20 65.29
N ASP A 992 15.24 9.27 66.22
CA ASP A 992 16.12 9.05 67.39
C ASP A 992 17.22 8.00 67.15
N TRP A 993 17.26 7.44 65.94
CA TRP A 993 18.22 6.43 65.50
C TRP A 993 19.23 7.00 64.48
N GLY A 994 20.18 6.16 64.05
CA GLY A 994 21.10 6.51 62.93
C GLY A 994 22.13 7.59 63.26
N GLY A 995 22.39 7.86 64.54
CA GLY A 995 23.35 8.87 64.99
C GLY A 995 22.81 10.30 65.01
N ALA A 996 21.49 10.48 64.97
CA ALA A 996 20.83 11.78 65.05
C ALA A 996 21.23 12.56 66.32
N LYS A 997 21.54 13.85 66.17
CA LYS A 997 21.90 14.79 67.24
C LYS A 997 20.99 16.02 67.15
N PRO A 998 20.81 16.80 68.22
CA PRO A 998 20.11 18.08 68.12
C PRO A 998 20.68 18.91 66.96
N ALA A 999 19.80 19.37 66.08
CA ALA A 999 20.14 20.10 64.87
C ALA A 999 19.13 21.23 64.62
N HIS A 1000 19.34 22.00 63.56
CA HIS A 1000 18.40 23.05 63.17
C HIS A 1000 17.97 22.87 61.72
N LEU A 1001 16.70 23.18 61.45
CA LEU A 1001 16.15 23.37 60.12
C LEU A 1001 15.90 24.86 59.90
N GLN A 1002 16.53 25.43 58.89
CA GLN A 1002 16.31 26.80 58.45
C GLN A 1002 15.45 26.81 57.19
N ALA A 1003 14.46 27.69 57.17
CA ALA A 1003 13.59 27.89 56.01
C ALA A 1003 13.83 29.27 55.40
N ILE A 1004 14.05 29.31 54.09
CA ILE A 1004 14.35 30.51 53.32
C ILE A 1004 13.32 30.63 52.20
N LEU A 1005 12.60 31.75 52.15
CA LEU A 1005 11.52 31.98 51.18
C LEU A 1005 11.99 32.95 50.10
N ASP A 1006 12.04 32.53 48.84
CA ASP A 1006 12.53 33.29 47.67
C ASP A 1006 13.89 33.99 47.89
N GLY A 1007 14.78 33.41 48.70
CA GLY A 1007 16.09 33.99 49.01
C GLY A 1007 16.05 35.21 49.95
N THR A 1008 14.92 35.49 50.59
CA THR A 1008 14.77 36.54 51.62
C THR A 1008 15.29 36.08 53.00
N THR A 1009 15.27 36.98 53.99
CA THR A 1009 15.80 36.74 55.35
C THR A 1009 15.30 35.40 55.92
N PRO A 1010 16.20 34.52 56.41
CA PRO A 1010 15.81 33.23 56.92
C PRO A 1010 14.78 33.34 58.05
N VAL A 1011 13.79 32.45 58.04
CA VAL A 1011 12.85 32.32 59.16
C VAL A 1011 13.60 31.74 60.36
N ALA A 1012 13.13 32.05 61.58
CA ALA A 1012 13.74 31.56 62.82
C ALA A 1012 14.00 30.04 62.73
N PRO A 1013 15.22 29.57 63.04
CA PRO A 1013 15.59 28.17 62.88
C PRO A 1013 14.75 27.26 63.78
N LEU A 1014 14.16 26.23 63.20
CA LEU A 1014 13.40 25.21 63.91
C LEU A 1014 14.36 24.22 64.56
N ALA A 1015 14.28 24.05 65.88
CA ALA A 1015 15.08 23.04 66.59
C ALA A 1015 14.58 21.63 66.24
N LEU A 1016 15.51 20.77 65.81
CA LEU A 1016 15.27 19.35 65.53
C LEU A 1016 15.75 18.53 66.73
N VAL A 1017 14.81 17.99 67.51
CA VAL A 1017 15.11 17.13 68.67
C VAL A 1017 14.88 15.66 68.28
N PRO A 1018 15.85 14.76 68.48
CA PRO A 1018 15.69 13.34 68.11
C PRO A 1018 14.42 12.72 68.69
N GLY A 1019 13.66 11.97 67.89
CA GLY A 1019 12.42 11.29 68.29
C GLY A 1019 11.16 12.16 68.26
N THR A 1020 11.25 13.41 67.79
CA THR A 1020 10.11 14.34 67.74
C THR A 1020 9.55 14.49 66.32
N ARG A 1021 8.33 15.04 66.24
CA ARG A 1021 7.68 15.43 64.98
C ARG A 1021 7.53 16.95 64.91
N PRO A 1022 8.59 17.68 64.55
CA PRO A 1022 8.53 19.13 64.56
C PRO A 1022 7.60 19.63 63.43
N GLU A 1023 6.86 20.69 63.73
CA GLU A 1023 5.99 21.40 62.78
C GLU A 1023 6.58 22.78 62.47
N LEU A 1024 6.57 23.14 61.19
CA LEU A 1024 6.96 24.47 60.73
C LEU A 1024 5.76 25.16 60.09
N ARG A 1025 5.35 26.30 60.65
CA ARG A 1025 4.30 27.16 60.10
C ARG A 1025 4.90 28.42 59.51
N LEU A 1026 4.65 28.65 58.22
CA LEU A 1026 5.18 29.79 57.48
C LEU A 1026 4.04 30.54 56.80
N ARG A 1027 4.02 31.87 56.95
CA ARG A 1027 3.14 32.73 56.16
C ARG A 1027 3.83 33.08 54.85
N VAL A 1028 3.23 32.70 53.74
CA VAL A 1028 3.69 33.03 52.38
C VAL A 1028 2.92 34.26 51.90
N PRO A 1029 3.58 35.37 51.56
CA PRO A 1029 2.92 36.55 51.01
C PRO A 1029 2.14 36.24 49.73
N ALA A 1030 1.17 37.08 49.40
CA ALA A 1030 0.54 37.03 48.08
C ALA A 1030 1.61 37.29 47.01
N SER A 1031 1.65 36.43 45.99
CA SER A 1031 2.63 36.51 44.90
C SER A 1031 1.98 36.13 43.57
N ALA A 1032 2.35 36.85 42.52
CA ALA A 1032 1.93 36.57 41.14
C ALA A 1032 2.71 35.41 40.50
N SER A 1033 3.85 35.04 41.10
CA SER A 1033 4.73 33.96 40.66
C SER A 1033 4.85 32.87 41.72
N PRO A 1034 5.17 31.62 41.35
CA PRO A 1034 5.50 30.58 42.31
C PRO A 1034 6.62 31.01 43.26
N VAL A 1035 6.47 30.68 44.54
CA VAL A 1035 7.42 31.03 45.60
C VAL A 1035 8.26 29.79 45.92
N ARG A 1036 9.59 29.92 45.92
CA ARG A 1036 10.52 28.85 46.28
C ARG A 1036 10.78 28.88 47.78
N LEU A 1037 10.40 27.82 48.47
CA LEU A 1037 10.80 27.57 49.86
C LEU A 1037 12.02 26.66 49.86
N GLN A 1038 13.17 27.14 50.31
CA GLN A 1038 14.37 26.34 50.54
C GLN A 1038 14.43 25.91 52.00
N LEU A 1039 14.80 24.65 52.23
CA LEU A 1039 14.93 24.00 53.51
C LEU A 1039 16.39 23.57 53.66
N GLU A 1040 17.07 24.10 54.67
CA GLU A 1040 18.47 23.81 54.97
C GLU A 1040 18.57 23.21 56.37
N ALA A 1041 18.93 21.94 56.45
CA ALA A 1041 19.11 21.22 57.70
C ALA A 1041 20.60 21.06 57.99
N THR A 1042 21.00 21.31 59.23
CA THR A 1042 22.38 21.08 59.68
C THR A 1042 22.65 19.62 60.07
N SER A 1043 21.67 18.73 59.91
CA SER A 1043 21.77 17.30 60.21
C SER A 1043 22.06 16.47 58.97
N GLU A 1044 22.86 15.43 59.14
CA GLU A 1044 23.03 14.34 58.18
C GLU A 1044 23.08 13.02 58.94
N LEU A 1045 22.20 12.09 58.61
CA LEU A 1045 22.06 10.78 59.22
C LEU A 1045 21.97 9.69 58.14
N THR A 1046 22.39 8.48 58.47
CA THR A 1046 22.30 7.33 57.56
C THR A 1046 21.03 6.55 57.90
N LEU A 1047 20.22 6.23 56.88
CA LEU A 1047 19.03 5.41 57.04
C LEU A 1047 19.40 3.99 57.55
N PRO A 1048 18.49 3.29 58.25
CA PRO A 1048 18.77 1.95 58.76
C PRO A 1048 18.76 0.93 57.62
N ALA A 1049 19.65 -0.06 57.72
CA ALA A 1049 19.73 -1.15 56.75
C ALA A 1049 18.34 -1.79 56.52
N PRO A 1050 18.01 -2.15 55.26
CA PRO A 1050 18.90 -2.24 54.10
C PRO A 1050 19.14 -0.90 53.36
N ASP A 1051 18.51 0.19 53.78
CA ASP A 1051 18.60 1.50 53.14
C ASP A 1051 19.79 2.29 53.70
N SER A 1052 20.82 2.53 52.88
CA SER A 1052 22.06 3.21 53.31
C SER A 1052 22.13 4.67 52.86
N ARG A 1053 21.02 5.25 52.41
CA ARG A 1053 20.97 6.66 51.98
C ARG A 1053 21.33 7.59 53.15
N ARG A 1054 22.04 8.68 52.86
CA ARG A 1054 22.28 9.77 53.81
C ARG A 1054 21.27 10.89 53.63
N ARG A 1055 20.54 11.21 54.69
CA ARG A 1055 19.40 12.14 54.68
C ARG A 1055 19.45 13.03 55.91
N ALA A 1056 18.69 14.11 55.94
CA ALA A 1056 18.70 15.05 57.06
C ALA A 1056 17.55 14.80 58.04
N LEU A 1057 16.34 14.62 57.51
CA LEU A 1057 15.09 14.32 58.22
C LEU A 1057 14.04 13.89 57.20
N ARG A 1058 12.84 13.50 57.65
CA ARG A 1058 11.74 13.08 56.77
C ARG A 1058 10.60 14.09 56.78
N LEU A 1059 10.17 14.58 55.62
CA LEU A 1059 8.93 15.33 55.48
C LEU A 1059 7.77 14.34 55.42
N LEU A 1060 6.76 14.51 56.27
CA LEU A 1060 5.57 13.66 56.30
C LEU A 1060 4.43 14.29 55.50
N ARG A 1061 4.18 15.58 55.71
CA ARG A 1061 3.05 16.30 55.12
C ARG A 1061 3.40 17.75 54.87
N ALA A 1062 2.90 18.30 53.77
CA ALA A 1062 2.89 19.74 53.51
C ALA A 1062 1.46 20.19 53.18
N THR A 1063 0.93 21.11 53.98
CA THR A 1063 -0.41 21.68 53.78
C THR A 1063 -0.28 23.16 53.45
N VAL A 1064 -0.79 23.57 52.29
CA VAL A 1064 -0.88 24.98 51.87
C VAL A 1064 -2.34 25.41 51.92
N ALA A 1065 -2.69 26.25 52.88
CA ALA A 1065 -4.04 26.75 53.10
C ALA A 1065 -4.10 28.28 52.93
N PRO A 1066 -5.29 28.89 52.72
CA PRO A 1066 -5.44 30.33 52.84
C PRO A 1066 -5.05 30.77 54.25
N ALA A 1067 -4.26 31.83 54.39
CA ALA A 1067 -3.96 32.35 55.72
C ALA A 1067 -5.25 32.87 56.37
N ALA A 1068 -5.44 32.60 57.66
CA ALA A 1068 -6.55 33.19 58.41
C ALA A 1068 -6.50 34.73 58.28
N LYS A 1069 -7.65 35.38 58.07
CA LYS A 1069 -7.74 36.84 58.15
C LYS A 1069 -7.40 37.23 59.60
N SER A 1070 -6.23 37.85 59.77
CA SER A 1070 -5.82 38.47 61.03
C SER A 1070 -6.70 39.64 61.37
#